data_AF-A0A7Y6UET1-F1
#
_entry.id   AF-A0A7Y6UET1-F1
#
_cell.length_a   1.000
_cell.length_b   1.000
_cell.length_c   1.000
_cell.angle_alpha   90.00
_cell.angle_beta   90.00
_cell.angle_gamma   90.00
#
_symmetry.space_group_name_H-M   'P 1'
#
loop_
_entity.id
_entity.type
_entity.pdbx_description
1 polymer ?
#
loop_
_entity_poly.entity_id
_entity_poly.type
_entity_poly.pdbx_seq_one_letter_code
_entity_poly.pdbx_strand_id
1 'polypeptide(L)'
;MVVRISLVVALALAACGTETTSLVPDAEASKGSGSASVNPDAGPPFEAGALIIPMDLSYQATGMFQAYGLIYQLLRQGVHVYWMIDPQKSWHACTTADPCTWDCDVDGSGVKCAYPTASPDFYATTKIVWSDAGTARDTTLGRHGYRGGPFVIDEADHDTALAIIDIWNDQSQWAANPWAKRSVFQVVSVHEATQGFTGTASKTMIAAPTIAVFADGNEPIATGYLRAAGIPQSNGAEFPTAKCTATTCGPSTANPDMLLEEQIMGDLGTCNAPNLDHKNGALFDANGNPKFCQIMSMHWGVNERETVKCAGGNCPATQAECTGQAFTYNGHEVVAEVREFLKYSTHFFAECQAVNAYENTVPNPAWPFLDDDGRDGHFLTTTGTPPLCPAGTCTNANYQCVQNACNGQACCLPKPQTWQNLPGYEVAAQPASNTVKVLRPDVPYNQLDGAFGTTGGSEPAYNLSTYLGTTYKNNRQVTLLTGANGPGDQDLWMSGYLDGCGDIILAPGPDGIPHAPSCGGKISYLGGHQYSTNVPVTSGSQSQGTRLFLNALFEADCVTDAGDNGGGFGDTDGDGVGDGADADPNDPNKCGDSDADGCDDCSTGHLDLINDCGADGGGGTPDGGCCETGSGAGGALALSGLVAALLVRRRRK
;
A
#
# COMPACT_ATOMS: atom_id res chain seq x y z
N MET A 1 27.75 -46.68 68.07
CA MET A 1 26.84 -47.80 67.73
C MET A 1 25.44 -47.21 67.74
N VAL A 2 24.63 -47.21 66.67
CA VAL A 2 24.61 -47.87 65.34
C VAL A 2 23.93 -46.84 64.38
N VAL A 3 24.34 -46.43 63.15
CA VAL A 3 24.95 -47.04 61.95
C VAL A 3 23.92 -47.84 61.11
N ARG A 4 23.31 -47.35 60.01
CA ARG A 4 23.59 -46.25 59.05
C ARG A 4 22.19 -45.78 58.49
N ILE A 5 21.88 -45.15 57.32
CA ILE A 5 22.55 -44.71 56.08
C ILE A 5 21.70 -43.60 55.41
N SER A 6 22.31 -42.63 54.68
CA SER A 6 21.71 -41.68 53.70
C SER A 6 20.51 -40.79 54.16
N LEU A 7 20.16 -39.66 53.51
CA LEU A 7 20.64 -38.98 52.29
C LEU A 7 20.68 -37.46 52.57
N VAL A 8 21.56 -36.69 51.91
CA VAL A 8 21.62 -35.22 52.05
C VAL A 8 21.39 -34.57 50.69
N VAL A 9 20.42 -33.65 50.62
CA VAL A 9 20.26 -32.67 49.54
C VAL A 9 20.49 -31.29 50.15
N ALA A 10 21.46 -30.55 49.64
CA ALA A 10 21.77 -29.20 50.09
C ALA A 10 21.08 -28.18 49.17
N LEU A 11 20.19 -27.36 49.73
CA LEU A 11 19.56 -26.25 49.03
C LEU A 11 20.43 -25.00 49.24
N ALA A 12 20.93 -24.40 48.16
CA ALA A 12 21.75 -23.19 48.22
C ALA A 12 20.88 -21.93 48.04
N LEU A 13 21.21 -20.87 48.77
CA LEU A 13 20.56 -19.56 48.60
C LEU A 13 21.12 -18.87 47.35
N ALA A 14 20.23 -18.23 46.58
CA ALA A 14 20.59 -17.17 45.64
C ALA A 14 20.14 -15.81 46.22
N ALA A 15 20.88 -14.75 45.91
CA ALA A 15 20.58 -13.38 46.31
C ALA A 15 20.64 -12.44 45.09
N CYS A 16 20.01 -11.28 45.19
CA CYS A 16 19.65 -10.44 44.05
C CYS A 16 20.83 -10.01 43.15
N GLY A 17 20.61 -10.09 41.83
CA GLY A 17 21.25 -9.26 40.82
C GLY A 17 20.17 -8.55 40.00
N THR A 18 20.41 -7.31 39.59
CA THR A 18 19.49 -6.52 38.76
C THR A 18 19.74 -6.82 37.28
N GLU A 19 18.74 -7.31 36.56
CA GLU A 19 18.86 -7.51 35.12
C GLU A 19 18.59 -6.22 34.34
N THR A 20 19.60 -5.78 33.58
CA THR A 20 19.45 -4.85 32.47
C THR A 20 19.59 -5.65 31.18
N THR A 21 18.47 -5.92 30.51
CA THR A 21 18.43 -6.70 29.26
C THR A 21 18.99 -5.89 28.08
N SER A 22 20.31 -5.92 27.91
CA SER A 22 20.97 -5.48 26.68
C SER A 22 20.87 -6.59 25.63
N LEU A 23 20.34 -6.29 24.44
CA LEU A 23 20.12 -7.26 23.37
C LEU A 23 20.45 -6.69 21.97
N VAL A 24 21.74 -6.49 21.70
CA VAL A 24 22.38 -6.84 20.41
C VAL A 24 23.80 -7.30 20.71
N PRO A 25 24.23 -8.52 20.34
CA PRO A 25 25.64 -8.92 20.34
C PRO A 25 26.26 -8.70 18.95
N ASP A 26 27.46 -8.11 18.90
CA ASP A 26 28.23 -7.97 17.66
C ASP A 26 28.69 -9.34 17.11
N ALA A 27 28.65 -9.51 15.78
CA ALA A 27 29.02 -10.75 15.12
C ALA A 27 30.53 -10.79 14.76
N GLU A 28 31.35 -11.49 15.56
CA GLU A 28 32.72 -11.81 15.16
C GLU A 28 32.76 -12.86 14.03
N ALA A 29 33.51 -12.56 12.96
CA ALA A 29 33.65 -13.44 11.81
C ALA A 29 34.59 -14.63 12.08
N SER A 30 34.17 -15.85 11.69
CA SER A 30 35.02 -17.04 11.68
C SER A 30 35.19 -17.60 10.27
N LYS A 31 36.38 -18.15 9.96
CA LYS A 31 36.70 -18.72 8.64
C LYS A 31 36.62 -20.25 8.69
N GLY A 32 35.77 -20.83 7.85
CA GLY A 32 35.62 -22.29 7.63
C GLY A 32 35.53 -22.62 6.15
N SER A 33 35.87 -23.85 5.76
CA SER A 33 36.13 -24.20 4.35
C SER A 33 35.01 -24.99 3.66
N GLY A 34 34.59 -24.50 2.49
CA GLY A 34 34.54 -25.31 1.27
C GLY A 34 33.58 -26.49 1.23
N SER A 35 32.28 -26.21 1.10
CA SER A 35 31.31 -27.07 0.42
C SER A 35 30.36 -26.20 -0.38
N ALA A 36 30.01 -26.59 -1.60
CA ALA A 36 29.09 -25.84 -2.45
C ALA A 36 27.63 -26.19 -2.11
N SER A 37 27.12 -25.64 -1.01
CA SER A 37 25.68 -25.55 -0.77
C SER A 37 25.09 -24.50 -1.70
N VAL A 38 24.09 -24.88 -2.51
CA VAL A 38 23.23 -23.90 -3.19
C VAL A 38 22.50 -23.09 -2.12
N ASN A 39 22.59 -21.76 -2.17
CA ASN A 39 21.86 -20.91 -1.24
C ASN A 39 20.40 -20.81 -1.69
N PRO A 40 19.41 -21.15 -0.85
CA PRO A 40 18.00 -21.13 -1.24
C PRO A 40 17.47 -19.72 -1.49
N ASP A 41 18.11 -18.68 -0.94
CA ASP A 41 17.66 -17.28 -1.02
C ASP A 41 18.13 -16.54 -2.30
N ALA A 42 18.79 -17.26 -3.23
CA ALA A 42 19.15 -16.71 -4.53
C ALA A 42 17.88 -16.54 -5.39
N GLY A 43 17.44 -15.31 -5.57
CA GLY A 43 16.35 -14.95 -6.48
C GLY A 43 16.69 -15.24 -7.95
N PRO A 44 15.76 -14.91 -8.88
CA PRO A 44 15.95 -15.22 -10.30
C PRO A 44 17.27 -14.63 -10.84
N PRO A 45 18.02 -15.39 -11.67
CA PRO A 45 19.13 -14.84 -12.41
C PRO A 45 18.60 -13.92 -13.52
N PHE A 46 19.10 -12.70 -13.56
CA PHE A 46 18.82 -11.75 -14.64
C PHE A 46 19.94 -11.82 -15.67
N GLU A 47 19.60 -11.95 -16.94
CA GLU A 47 20.59 -12.08 -18.02
C GLU A 47 21.13 -10.72 -18.51
N ALA A 48 22.16 -10.77 -19.36
CA ALA A 48 22.68 -9.58 -20.02
C ALA A 48 21.62 -9.02 -21.00
N GLY A 49 21.18 -7.78 -20.77
CA GLY A 49 20.05 -7.14 -21.43
C GLY A 49 19.03 -6.58 -20.42
N ALA A 50 18.92 -7.18 -19.22
CA ALA A 50 18.00 -6.71 -18.18
C ALA A 50 18.22 -5.22 -17.83
N LEU A 51 17.13 -4.48 -17.68
CA LEU A 51 17.14 -3.04 -17.39
C LEU A 51 17.05 -2.80 -15.88
N ILE A 52 17.77 -1.79 -15.41
CA ILE A 52 17.87 -1.46 -13.99
C ILE A 52 17.58 0.03 -13.81
N ILE A 53 16.60 0.35 -12.97
CA ILE A 53 16.27 1.70 -12.52
C ILE A 53 16.90 1.87 -11.13
N PRO A 54 18.07 2.54 -11.01
CA PRO A 54 18.72 2.77 -9.72
C PRO A 54 17.84 3.63 -8.82
N MET A 55 17.83 3.32 -7.52
CA MET A 55 17.12 4.09 -6.49
C MET A 55 18.08 4.64 -5.43
N ASP A 56 19.35 4.80 -5.78
CA ASP A 56 20.40 5.36 -4.93
C ASP A 56 20.81 6.78 -5.33
N LEU A 57 21.42 7.52 -4.41
CA LEU A 57 21.76 8.93 -4.60
C LEU A 57 23.00 9.18 -5.47
N SER A 58 23.76 8.15 -5.87
CA SER A 58 24.84 8.32 -6.85
C SER A 58 24.32 8.35 -8.28
N TYR A 59 23.29 7.55 -8.59
CA TYR A 59 22.79 7.38 -9.97
C TYR A 59 21.38 7.90 -10.22
N GLN A 60 20.59 8.20 -9.17
CA GLN A 60 19.21 8.69 -9.32
C GLN A 60 18.88 9.91 -8.42
N ALA A 61 19.83 10.82 -8.24
CA ALA A 61 19.64 11.97 -7.34
C ALA A 61 18.47 12.91 -7.73
N THR A 62 18.14 13.04 -9.02
CA THR A 62 17.17 14.02 -9.54
C THR A 62 15.88 13.36 -10.07
N GLY A 63 15.99 12.19 -10.72
CA GLY A 63 14.84 11.45 -11.23
C GLY A 63 14.08 10.62 -10.19
N MET A 64 14.54 10.57 -8.93
CA MET A 64 14.05 9.65 -7.87
C MET A 64 12.53 9.51 -7.79
N PHE A 65 11.78 10.61 -7.78
CA PHE A 65 10.32 10.54 -7.71
C PHE A 65 9.70 10.08 -9.04
N GLN A 66 10.25 10.55 -10.16
CA GLN A 66 9.80 10.21 -11.52
C GLN A 66 10.05 8.75 -11.88
N ALA A 67 10.96 8.06 -11.18
CA ALA A 67 11.13 6.61 -11.27
C ALA A 67 9.85 5.86 -10.89
N TYR A 68 9.16 6.25 -9.82
CA TYR A 68 7.88 5.64 -9.43
C TYR A 68 6.77 5.87 -10.47
N GLY A 69 6.75 7.04 -11.13
CA GLY A 69 5.86 7.28 -12.27
C GLY A 69 6.20 6.43 -13.49
N LEU A 70 7.47 6.16 -13.74
CA LEU A 70 7.90 5.21 -14.76
C LEU A 70 7.45 3.78 -14.41
N ILE A 71 7.63 3.32 -13.16
CA ILE A 71 7.15 2.00 -12.72
C ILE A 71 5.63 1.88 -12.92
N TYR A 72 4.86 2.89 -12.54
CA TYR A 72 3.41 2.93 -12.80
C TYR A 72 3.07 2.74 -14.29
N GLN A 73 3.77 3.42 -15.20
CA GLN A 73 3.50 3.33 -16.64
C GLN A 73 4.03 2.03 -17.28
N LEU A 74 5.08 1.40 -16.72
CA LEU A 74 5.54 0.07 -17.13
C LEU A 74 4.49 -0.99 -16.77
N LEU A 75 4.04 -1.01 -15.51
CA LEU A 75 3.01 -1.93 -15.02
C LEU A 75 1.67 -1.75 -15.74
N ARG A 76 1.24 -0.50 -15.99
CA ARG A 76 0.02 -0.20 -16.76
C ARG A 76 0.09 -0.65 -18.23
N GLN A 77 1.27 -1.01 -18.73
CA GLN A 77 1.49 -1.51 -20.09
C GLN A 77 2.04 -2.95 -20.10
N GLY A 78 1.80 -3.72 -19.03
CA GLY A 78 2.07 -5.16 -18.98
C GLY A 78 3.54 -5.55 -18.83
N VAL A 79 4.43 -4.63 -18.46
CA VAL A 79 5.84 -4.94 -18.18
C VAL A 79 6.02 -5.33 -16.71
N HIS A 80 6.62 -6.50 -16.48
CA HIS A 80 6.89 -7.00 -15.13
C HIS A 80 8.04 -6.21 -14.49
N VAL A 81 7.90 -5.84 -13.21
CA VAL A 81 8.93 -5.07 -12.49
C VAL A 81 9.30 -5.76 -11.18
N TYR A 82 10.55 -6.21 -11.08
CA TYR A 82 11.11 -6.83 -9.88
C TYR A 82 11.69 -5.76 -8.96
N TRP A 83 11.16 -5.64 -7.74
CA TRP A 83 11.73 -4.78 -6.71
C TRP A 83 12.80 -5.56 -5.94
N MET A 84 14.07 -5.18 -6.10
CA MET A 84 15.21 -5.97 -5.63
C MET A 84 15.72 -5.46 -4.28
N ILE A 85 15.67 -6.30 -3.25
CA ILE A 85 16.11 -5.93 -1.89
C ILE A 85 16.86 -7.11 -1.25
N ASP A 86 18.04 -6.85 -0.68
CA ASP A 86 18.81 -7.85 0.06
C ASP A 86 18.16 -8.13 1.44
N PRO A 87 17.76 -9.38 1.77
CA PRO A 87 17.22 -9.71 3.10
C PRO A 87 18.26 -9.61 4.23
N GLN A 88 19.56 -9.51 3.91
CA GLN A 88 20.64 -9.27 4.88
C GLN A 88 21.05 -7.79 4.97
N LYS A 89 20.25 -6.89 4.39
CA LYS A 89 20.57 -5.48 4.26
C LYS A 89 20.76 -4.77 5.60
N SER A 90 21.74 -3.89 5.63
CA SER A 90 22.17 -3.16 6.82
C SER A 90 22.22 -1.66 6.55
N TRP A 91 21.92 -0.85 7.57
CA TRP A 91 21.98 0.61 7.50
C TRP A 91 23.22 1.15 8.20
N HIS A 92 23.90 2.13 7.60
CA HIS A 92 25.05 2.79 8.20
C HIS A 92 24.92 4.31 8.16
N ALA A 93 25.13 4.95 9.31
CA ALA A 93 24.99 6.40 9.46
C ALA A 93 26.13 7.22 8.81
N CYS A 94 27.19 6.55 8.34
CA CYS A 94 28.32 7.04 7.54
C CYS A 94 28.76 8.50 7.77
N THR A 95 29.87 8.68 8.48
CA THR A 95 30.45 9.99 8.76
C THR A 95 31.89 10.10 8.24
N THR A 96 32.46 11.31 8.25
CA THR A 96 33.88 11.52 7.92
C THR A 96 34.86 10.89 8.92
N ALA A 97 34.39 10.51 10.11
CA ALA A 97 35.16 9.77 11.11
C ALA A 97 34.90 8.25 11.08
N ASP A 98 33.84 7.84 10.38
CA ASP A 98 33.30 6.47 10.34
C ASP A 98 32.66 6.21 8.96
N PRO A 99 33.48 6.07 7.90
CA PRO A 99 33.01 5.99 6.52
C PRO A 99 32.38 4.64 6.21
N CYS A 100 31.45 4.60 5.24
CA CYS A 100 30.83 3.35 4.81
C CYS A 100 31.86 2.31 4.36
N THR A 101 31.55 1.03 4.57
CA THR A 101 32.33 -0.09 4.02
C THR A 101 32.19 -0.21 2.49
N TRP A 102 31.03 0.17 1.94
CA TRP A 102 30.68 0.04 0.52
C TRP A 102 31.15 1.23 -0.33
N ASP A 103 31.49 0.99 -1.59
CA ASP A 103 31.77 2.05 -2.57
C ASP A 103 30.44 2.58 -3.17
N CYS A 104 30.37 3.90 -3.35
CA CYS A 104 29.23 4.60 -3.95
C CYS A 104 29.36 4.85 -5.46
N ASP A 105 30.46 4.38 -6.04
CA ASP A 105 30.77 4.42 -7.47
C ASP A 105 31.10 2.96 -7.90
N VAL A 106 31.91 2.76 -8.93
CA VAL A 106 32.50 1.47 -9.32
C VAL A 106 33.03 0.70 -8.09
N ASP A 107 32.70 -0.59 -8.03
CA ASP A 107 33.10 -1.50 -6.96
C ASP A 107 34.63 -1.70 -6.94
N GLY A 108 35.25 -1.47 -5.78
CA GLY A 108 36.71 -1.49 -5.60
C GLY A 108 37.41 -0.16 -5.94
N SER A 109 36.67 0.90 -6.28
CA SER A 109 37.21 2.26 -6.46
C SER A 109 37.72 2.89 -5.16
N GLY A 110 37.18 2.48 -4.00
CA GLY A 110 37.41 3.13 -2.72
C GLY A 110 36.65 4.45 -2.53
N VAL A 111 35.79 4.86 -3.48
CA VAL A 111 34.97 6.08 -3.38
C VAL A 111 33.78 5.80 -2.46
N LYS A 112 33.94 6.05 -1.17
CA LYS A 112 32.90 5.82 -0.15
C LYS A 112 31.78 6.86 -0.24
N CYS A 113 30.56 6.43 0.11
CA CYS A 113 29.40 7.33 0.17
C CYS A 113 29.63 8.47 1.18
N ALA A 114 29.29 9.69 0.80
CA ALA A 114 29.45 10.90 1.62
C ALA A 114 28.22 11.18 2.51
N TYR A 115 27.33 10.20 2.66
CA TYR A 115 26.00 10.32 3.26
C TYR A 115 25.60 8.99 3.94
N PRO A 116 24.66 9.01 4.92
CA PRO A 116 24.05 7.79 5.47
C PRO A 116 23.43 6.93 4.38
N THR A 117 23.65 5.62 4.41
CA THR A 117 23.28 4.73 3.30
C THR A 117 23.07 3.29 3.78
N ALA A 118 22.48 2.46 2.93
CA ALA A 118 22.34 1.02 3.16
C ALA A 118 23.42 0.22 2.42
N SER A 119 23.61 -1.05 2.79
CA SER A 119 24.34 -2.00 1.95
C SER A 119 23.67 -2.16 0.58
N PRO A 120 24.47 -2.44 -0.48
CA PRO A 120 23.92 -2.75 -1.79
C PRO A 120 22.96 -3.94 -1.79
N ASP A 121 21.88 -3.81 -2.57
CA ASP A 121 20.86 -4.84 -2.80
C ASP A 121 21.35 -5.94 -3.75
N PHE A 122 22.12 -5.53 -4.76
CA PHE A 122 22.88 -6.42 -5.63
C PHE A 122 24.02 -5.64 -6.31
N TYR A 123 24.83 -6.35 -7.10
CA TYR A 123 25.89 -5.78 -7.92
C TYR A 123 25.76 -6.23 -9.38
N ALA A 124 25.73 -5.29 -10.32
CA ALA A 124 25.68 -5.59 -11.76
C ALA A 124 26.72 -4.78 -12.54
N THR A 125 27.15 -5.29 -13.70
CA THR A 125 28.08 -4.63 -14.63
C THR A 125 27.28 -3.98 -15.75
N THR A 126 27.19 -2.65 -15.81
CA THR A 126 26.21 -1.98 -16.70
C THR A 126 26.76 -0.88 -17.61
N LYS A 127 25.92 -0.47 -18.56
CA LYS A 127 26.03 0.77 -19.35
C LYS A 127 24.79 1.65 -19.16
N ILE A 128 24.90 2.93 -19.50
CA ILE A 128 23.82 3.92 -19.38
C ILE A 128 22.85 3.82 -20.56
N VAL A 129 21.54 3.78 -20.28
CA VAL A 129 20.45 4.00 -21.24
C VAL A 129 19.92 5.44 -21.13
N TRP A 130 19.71 5.91 -19.90
CA TRP A 130 19.39 7.29 -19.53
C TRP A 130 20.12 7.68 -18.24
N SER A 131 20.38 8.97 -18.04
CA SER A 131 21.07 9.49 -16.86
C SER A 131 20.51 10.87 -16.47
N ASP A 132 20.05 11.00 -15.24
CA ASP A 132 19.56 12.28 -14.69
C ASP A 132 20.68 13.32 -14.47
N ALA A 133 21.94 12.86 -14.41
CA ALA A 133 23.14 13.69 -14.47
C ALA A 133 23.55 14.09 -15.90
N GLY A 134 22.81 13.66 -16.93
CA GLY A 134 23.07 14.01 -18.34
C GLY A 134 24.25 13.26 -18.99
N THR A 135 24.69 12.14 -18.42
CA THR A 135 25.73 11.28 -19.02
C THR A 135 25.17 10.55 -20.25
N ALA A 136 25.99 10.41 -21.30
CA ALA A 136 25.55 9.87 -22.58
C ALA A 136 25.15 8.38 -22.53
N ARG A 137 24.15 7.99 -23.34
CA ARG A 137 23.79 6.59 -23.62
C ARG A 137 25.01 5.79 -24.10
N ASP A 138 25.01 4.50 -23.79
CA ASP A 138 26.07 3.51 -24.01
C ASP A 138 27.40 3.77 -23.27
N THR A 139 27.47 4.80 -22.41
CA THR A 139 28.61 4.96 -21.49
C THR A 139 28.68 3.78 -20.52
N THR A 140 29.77 3.03 -20.55
CA THR A 140 30.03 1.92 -19.62
C THR A 140 30.31 2.45 -18.21
N LEU A 141 29.55 1.95 -17.23
CA LEU A 141 29.79 2.20 -15.80
C LEU A 141 30.64 1.09 -15.16
N GLY A 142 30.55 -0.13 -15.68
CA GLY A 142 31.19 -1.30 -15.07
C GLY A 142 30.44 -1.79 -13.83
N ARG A 143 31.09 -2.62 -13.00
CA ARG A 143 30.46 -3.24 -11.83
C ARG A 143 30.32 -2.23 -10.69
N HIS A 144 29.10 -2.04 -10.20
CA HIS A 144 28.81 -1.26 -9.00
C HIS A 144 27.67 -1.90 -8.20
N GLY A 145 27.56 -1.51 -6.92
CA GLY A 145 26.48 -1.94 -6.03
C GLY A 145 25.31 -0.96 -6.06
N TYR A 146 24.12 -1.44 -6.41
CA TYR A 146 22.87 -0.65 -6.40
C TYR A 146 22.28 -0.66 -4.99
N ARG A 147 21.66 0.45 -4.56
CA ARG A 147 21.12 0.62 -3.19
C ARG A 147 19.70 1.17 -3.20
N GLY A 148 19.08 1.15 -2.02
CA GLY A 148 17.77 1.75 -1.78
C GLY A 148 16.61 1.02 -2.45
N GLY A 149 16.73 -0.28 -2.76
CA GLY A 149 15.67 -1.03 -3.42
C GLY A 149 15.50 -0.59 -4.88
N PRO A 150 16.50 -0.82 -5.74
CA PRO A 150 16.38 -0.60 -7.18
C PRO A 150 15.29 -1.48 -7.80
N PHE A 151 14.73 -1.03 -8.92
CA PHE A 151 13.81 -1.82 -9.73
C PHE A 151 14.55 -2.45 -10.93
N VAL A 152 14.16 -3.66 -11.30
CA VAL A 152 14.71 -4.41 -12.43
C VAL A 152 13.58 -4.86 -13.35
N ILE A 153 13.79 -4.77 -14.66
CA ILE A 153 12.98 -5.39 -15.70
C ILE A 153 13.84 -6.48 -16.35
N ASP A 154 13.28 -7.66 -16.59
CA ASP A 154 14.01 -8.78 -17.19
C ASP A 154 14.36 -8.53 -18.67
N GLU A 155 15.30 -9.31 -19.22
CA GLU A 155 15.66 -9.24 -20.64
C GLU A 155 14.48 -9.59 -21.56
N ALA A 156 13.58 -10.49 -21.14
CA ALA A 156 12.39 -10.85 -21.92
C ALA A 156 11.45 -9.66 -22.20
N ASP A 157 11.38 -8.68 -21.29
CA ASP A 157 10.55 -7.48 -21.41
C ASP A 157 11.34 -6.25 -21.93
N HIS A 158 12.63 -6.40 -22.25
CA HIS A 158 13.56 -5.30 -22.55
C HIS A 158 13.03 -4.32 -23.61
N ASP A 159 12.66 -4.81 -24.79
CA ASP A 159 12.30 -3.94 -25.93
C ASP A 159 11.00 -3.16 -25.68
N THR A 160 10.03 -3.80 -25.01
CA THR A 160 8.76 -3.17 -24.59
C THR A 160 9.03 -2.09 -23.54
N ALA A 161 9.80 -2.41 -22.51
CA ALA A 161 10.17 -1.49 -21.44
C ALA A 161 10.99 -0.31 -21.98
N LEU A 162 11.97 -0.55 -22.85
CA LEU A 162 12.83 0.47 -23.43
C LEU A 162 12.03 1.49 -24.27
N ALA A 163 11.01 1.04 -25.01
CA ALA A 163 10.12 1.94 -25.74
C ALA A 163 9.35 2.88 -24.78
N ILE A 164 8.79 2.34 -23.69
CA ILE A 164 8.08 3.10 -22.65
C ILE A 164 9.04 4.10 -21.96
N ILE A 165 10.26 3.65 -21.64
CA ILE A 165 11.32 4.43 -21.01
C ILE A 165 11.77 5.61 -21.88
N ASP A 166 11.99 5.39 -23.18
CA ASP A 166 12.40 6.44 -24.11
C ASP A 166 11.28 7.47 -24.32
N ILE A 167 10.01 7.06 -24.35
CA ILE A 167 8.86 7.96 -24.40
C ILE A 167 8.67 8.74 -23.08
N TRP A 168 8.90 8.10 -21.93
CA TRP A 168 8.81 8.75 -20.62
C TRP A 168 9.85 9.86 -20.46
N ASN A 169 11.07 9.63 -20.93
CA ASN A 169 12.20 10.54 -20.79
C ASN A 169 12.35 11.58 -21.92
N ASP A 170 11.88 11.31 -23.15
CA ASP A 170 11.88 12.30 -24.24
C ASP A 170 10.54 13.05 -24.34
N GLN A 171 10.53 14.30 -23.87
CA GLN A 171 9.37 15.20 -23.97
C GLN A 171 8.88 15.46 -25.40
N SER A 172 9.71 15.19 -26.43
CA SER A 172 9.29 15.32 -27.83
C SER A 172 8.29 14.23 -28.25
N GLN A 173 8.30 13.07 -27.59
CA GLN A 173 7.37 11.96 -27.85
C GLN A 173 5.97 12.17 -27.26
N TRP A 174 5.83 13.03 -26.24
CA TRP A 174 4.57 13.21 -25.48
C TRP A 174 3.40 13.76 -26.31
N ALA A 175 3.68 14.36 -27.46
CA ALA A 175 2.65 14.82 -28.40
C ALA A 175 2.01 13.65 -29.17
N ALA A 176 2.74 12.56 -29.38
CA ALA A 176 2.23 11.30 -29.93
C ALA A 176 1.77 10.33 -28.84
N ASN A 177 2.30 10.46 -27.62
CA ASN A 177 2.05 9.59 -26.48
C ASN A 177 1.52 10.40 -25.27
N PRO A 178 0.21 10.76 -25.24
CA PRO A 178 -0.34 11.63 -24.20
C PRO A 178 -0.24 11.08 -22.78
N TRP A 179 -0.15 9.75 -22.60
CA TRP A 179 -0.01 9.08 -21.29
C TRP A 179 1.27 9.46 -20.55
N ALA A 180 2.34 9.82 -21.26
CA ALA A 180 3.61 10.24 -20.65
C ALA A 180 3.62 11.72 -20.20
N LYS A 181 2.58 12.49 -20.55
CA LYS A 181 2.54 13.95 -20.39
C LYS A 181 2.18 14.35 -18.96
N ARG A 182 3.04 15.16 -18.34
CA ARG A 182 3.00 15.54 -16.92
C ARG A 182 3.56 16.94 -16.67
N SER A 183 3.15 17.60 -15.59
CA SER A 183 3.58 18.99 -15.28
C SER A 183 4.97 19.06 -14.65
N VAL A 184 5.35 18.06 -13.86
CA VAL A 184 6.69 17.89 -13.29
C VAL A 184 7.46 16.91 -14.16
N PHE A 185 8.64 17.34 -14.63
CA PHE A 185 9.54 16.51 -15.44
C PHE A 185 10.93 16.48 -14.82
N GLN A 186 11.47 15.27 -14.67
CA GLN A 186 12.90 15.01 -14.56
C GLN A 186 13.19 13.74 -15.38
N VAL A 187 14.41 13.61 -15.88
CA VAL A 187 14.89 12.37 -16.51
C VAL A 187 15.04 11.30 -15.43
N VAL A 188 14.50 10.11 -15.70
CA VAL A 188 14.77 8.90 -14.90
C VAL A 188 16.04 8.24 -15.45
N SER A 189 16.94 7.86 -14.57
CA SER A 189 18.16 7.14 -14.92
C SER A 189 17.80 5.68 -15.16
N VAL A 190 18.36 5.09 -16.21
CA VAL A 190 18.18 3.68 -16.54
C VAL A 190 19.50 3.12 -17.00
N HIS A 191 19.90 1.99 -16.46
CA HIS A 191 21.09 1.24 -16.84
C HIS A 191 20.70 -0.11 -17.48
N GLU A 192 21.55 -0.65 -18.33
CA GLU A 192 21.38 -1.94 -18.99
C GLU A 192 22.50 -2.90 -18.58
N ALA A 193 22.13 -4.12 -18.18
CA ALA A 193 23.06 -5.15 -17.74
C ALA A 193 23.91 -5.69 -18.91
N THR A 194 25.22 -5.42 -18.88
CA THR A 194 26.17 -5.93 -19.90
C THR A 194 26.63 -7.36 -19.63
N GLN A 195 26.25 -7.91 -18.47
CA GLN A 195 26.56 -9.25 -17.96
C GLN A 195 25.40 -9.67 -17.05
N GLY A 196 25.04 -10.95 -17.06
CA GLY A 196 24.03 -11.47 -16.14
C GLY A 196 24.45 -11.35 -14.67
N PHE A 197 23.47 -11.22 -13.78
CA PHE A 197 23.66 -11.00 -12.33
C PHE A 197 22.56 -11.69 -11.51
N THR A 198 22.71 -11.69 -10.19
CA THR A 198 21.73 -12.24 -9.24
C THR A 198 21.46 -11.27 -8.11
N GLY A 199 20.23 -11.28 -7.61
CA GLY A 199 19.80 -10.58 -6.40
C GLY A 199 18.50 -11.21 -5.88
N THR A 200 18.01 -10.76 -4.73
CA THR A 200 16.73 -11.24 -4.19
C THR A 200 15.61 -10.32 -4.64
N ALA A 201 14.67 -10.83 -5.44
CA ALA A 201 13.44 -10.14 -5.77
C ALA A 201 12.54 -10.17 -4.53
N SER A 202 12.33 -9.00 -3.93
CA SER A 202 11.54 -8.82 -2.71
C SER A 202 10.04 -8.68 -3.02
N LYS A 203 9.69 -8.23 -4.23
CA LYS A 203 8.33 -8.19 -4.76
C LYS A 203 8.40 -8.23 -6.30
N THR A 204 7.56 -9.06 -6.94
CA THR A 204 7.39 -9.08 -8.40
C THR A 204 6.10 -8.33 -8.72
N MET A 205 6.21 -7.12 -9.26
CA MET A 205 5.06 -6.28 -9.52
C MET A 205 4.54 -6.53 -10.94
N ILE A 206 3.22 -6.69 -11.06
CA ILE A 206 2.52 -7.01 -12.32
C ILE A 206 1.44 -6.00 -12.70
N ALA A 207 0.87 -5.29 -11.71
CA ALA A 207 -0.27 -4.39 -11.89
C ALA A 207 0.02 -2.99 -11.35
N ALA A 208 -0.53 -1.95 -11.99
CA ALA A 208 -0.35 -0.57 -11.54
C ALA A 208 -1.37 -0.23 -10.43
N PRO A 209 -0.96 0.31 -9.27
CA PRO A 209 -1.87 0.55 -8.16
C PRO A 209 -2.93 1.60 -8.53
N THR A 210 -4.22 1.25 -8.40
CA THR A 210 -5.33 2.21 -8.42
C THR A 210 -5.38 2.97 -7.08
N ILE A 211 -5.48 4.30 -7.14
CA ILE A 211 -5.23 5.18 -5.99
C ILE A 211 -6.45 6.05 -5.71
N ALA A 212 -6.93 6.04 -4.46
CA ALA A 212 -7.85 7.02 -3.92
C ALA A 212 -7.11 8.02 -3.01
N VAL A 213 -7.47 9.29 -3.09
CA VAL A 213 -6.98 10.35 -2.21
C VAL A 213 -8.16 10.95 -1.45
N PHE A 214 -8.18 10.82 -0.13
CA PHE A 214 -9.18 11.46 0.71
C PHE A 214 -8.98 12.99 0.66
N ALA A 215 -9.98 13.69 0.14
CA ALA A 215 -10.11 15.15 0.12
C ALA A 215 -10.41 15.72 1.52
N ASP A 216 -9.53 15.43 2.49
CA ASP A 216 -9.62 15.83 3.90
C ASP A 216 -9.29 17.32 4.17
N GLY A 217 -9.16 18.11 3.11
CA GLY A 217 -8.75 19.50 3.15
C GLY A 217 -7.24 19.69 3.14
N ASN A 218 -6.41 18.66 3.17
CA ASN A 218 -4.95 18.75 2.99
C ASN A 218 -4.42 17.78 1.92
N GLU A 219 -5.32 17.27 1.09
CA GLU A 219 -5.05 16.46 -0.10
C GLU A 219 -4.04 17.06 -1.12
N PRO A 220 -3.80 18.39 -1.23
CA PRO A 220 -2.72 18.91 -2.07
C PRO A 220 -1.31 18.43 -1.69
N ILE A 221 -1.14 17.83 -0.50
CA ILE A 221 0.11 17.22 -0.03
C ILE A 221 0.30 15.87 -0.75
N ALA A 222 -0.66 14.94 -0.61
CA ALA A 222 -0.74 13.68 -1.35
C ALA A 222 -0.61 13.88 -2.87
N THR A 223 -1.46 14.75 -3.45
CA THR A 223 -1.39 15.03 -4.89
C THR A 223 -0.10 15.74 -5.29
N GLY A 224 0.56 16.42 -4.35
CA GLY A 224 1.90 16.99 -4.52
C GLY A 224 2.96 15.92 -4.72
N TYR A 225 2.94 14.87 -3.90
CA TYR A 225 3.81 13.71 -4.04
C TYR A 225 3.53 12.95 -5.36
N LEU A 226 2.25 12.69 -5.67
CA LEU A 226 1.83 11.98 -6.89
C LEU A 226 2.22 12.74 -8.17
N ARG A 227 2.02 14.06 -8.23
CA ARG A 227 2.53 14.91 -9.34
C ARG A 227 4.05 14.94 -9.41
N ALA A 228 4.77 14.95 -8.29
CA ALA A 228 6.22 14.91 -8.29
C ALA A 228 6.75 13.58 -8.86
N ALA A 229 6.01 12.48 -8.67
CA ALA A 229 6.26 11.21 -9.35
C ALA A 229 5.77 11.17 -10.81
N GLY A 230 4.76 11.95 -11.16
CA GLY A 230 4.10 11.91 -12.47
C GLY A 230 3.04 10.82 -12.58
N ILE A 231 2.56 10.30 -11.45
CA ILE A 231 1.49 9.29 -11.39
C ILE A 231 0.14 10.00 -11.64
N PRO A 232 -0.64 9.58 -12.66
CA PRO A 232 -1.96 10.15 -12.96
C PRO A 232 -3.07 9.47 -12.14
N GLN A 233 -4.27 10.03 -12.24
CA GLN A 233 -5.51 9.36 -11.84
C GLN A 233 -5.82 8.17 -12.79
N SER A 234 -6.72 7.29 -12.36
CA SER A 234 -7.33 6.20 -13.14
C SER A 234 -7.65 6.61 -14.59
N ASN A 235 -8.41 7.70 -14.73
CA ASN A 235 -8.82 8.32 -15.99
C ASN A 235 -7.69 9.01 -16.82
N GLY A 236 -6.43 8.89 -16.38
CA GLY A 236 -5.25 9.47 -17.04
C GLY A 236 -5.04 10.96 -16.78
N ALA A 237 -5.89 11.63 -16.00
CA ALA A 237 -5.70 13.05 -15.66
C ALA A 237 -4.69 13.24 -14.52
N GLU A 238 -3.87 14.29 -14.60
CA GLU A 238 -2.97 14.67 -13.50
C GLU A 238 -3.77 15.07 -12.25
N PHE A 239 -3.37 14.58 -11.07
CA PHE A 239 -4.03 14.89 -9.80
C PHE A 239 -4.05 16.41 -9.50
N PRO A 240 -5.15 16.97 -8.94
CA PRO A 240 -5.36 18.42 -8.85
C PRO A 240 -4.45 19.13 -7.84
N THR A 241 -3.94 20.30 -8.21
CA THR A 241 -3.09 21.17 -7.36
C THR A 241 -3.86 21.99 -6.32
N ALA A 242 -5.15 22.20 -6.55
CA ALA A 242 -6.05 22.94 -5.68
C ALA A 242 -6.88 21.99 -4.82
N LYS A 243 -7.42 22.50 -3.70
CA LYS A 243 -8.33 21.73 -2.85
C LYS A 243 -9.64 21.38 -3.57
N CYS A 244 -10.18 20.22 -3.24
CA CYS A 244 -11.40 19.65 -3.77
C CYS A 244 -12.67 20.28 -3.22
N THR A 245 -13.77 20.08 -3.94
CA THR A 245 -15.15 20.35 -3.49
C THR A 245 -16.11 19.32 -4.07
N ALA A 246 -17.34 19.27 -3.55
CA ALA A 246 -18.43 18.43 -4.06
C ALA A 246 -18.82 18.67 -5.54
N THR A 247 -18.27 19.72 -6.19
CA THR A 247 -18.47 19.97 -7.64
C THR A 247 -17.26 19.64 -8.50
N THR A 248 -16.13 19.25 -7.90
CA THR A 248 -14.86 19.01 -8.63
C THR A 248 -14.25 17.64 -8.41
N CYS A 249 -14.68 16.89 -7.39
CA CYS A 249 -14.02 15.66 -6.94
C CYS A 249 -15.02 14.55 -6.58
N GLY A 250 -14.57 13.30 -6.76
CA GLY A 250 -15.32 12.06 -6.57
C GLY A 250 -15.78 11.44 -7.89
N PRO A 251 -16.32 10.20 -7.87
CA PRO A 251 -16.41 9.32 -9.05
C PRO A 251 -17.11 9.91 -10.29
N SER A 252 -18.08 10.80 -10.10
CA SER A 252 -18.86 11.42 -11.19
C SER A 252 -18.26 12.73 -11.74
N THR A 253 -16.97 13.00 -11.50
CA THR A 253 -16.31 14.28 -11.80
C THR A 253 -15.05 14.12 -12.65
N ALA A 254 -14.38 15.23 -12.96
CA ALA A 254 -13.08 15.20 -13.62
C ALA A 254 -11.94 14.61 -12.75
N ASN A 255 -12.15 14.49 -11.43
CA ASN A 255 -11.20 13.90 -10.50
C ASN A 255 -11.86 12.73 -9.75
N PRO A 256 -12.04 11.56 -10.39
CA PRO A 256 -12.81 10.44 -9.85
C PRO A 256 -12.18 9.86 -8.57
N ASP A 257 -10.86 9.88 -8.51
CA ASP A 257 -10.01 9.30 -7.46
C ASP A 257 -9.93 10.16 -6.19
N MET A 258 -10.44 11.39 -6.25
CA MET A 258 -10.41 12.35 -5.14
C MET A 258 -11.69 12.23 -4.31
N LEU A 259 -11.70 11.34 -3.31
CA LEU A 259 -12.91 11.00 -2.55
C LEU A 259 -13.18 11.99 -1.41
N LEU A 260 -14.40 12.50 -1.32
CA LEU A 260 -14.87 13.34 -0.20
C LEU A 260 -15.35 12.48 0.98
N GLU A 261 -15.44 13.08 2.17
CA GLU A 261 -15.86 12.37 3.39
C GLU A 261 -17.25 11.73 3.23
N GLU A 262 -18.23 12.48 2.74
CA GLU A 262 -19.59 11.97 2.46
C GLU A 262 -19.65 10.95 1.31
N GLN A 263 -18.58 10.80 0.53
CA GLN A 263 -18.46 9.75 -0.49
C GLN A 263 -17.83 8.49 0.10
N ILE A 264 -16.91 8.60 1.07
CA ILE A 264 -16.34 7.45 1.78
C ILE A 264 -17.37 6.86 2.76
N MET A 265 -18.18 7.67 3.45
CA MET A 265 -19.23 7.20 4.39
C MET A 265 -20.46 6.53 3.73
N GLY A 266 -20.73 6.81 2.46
CA GLY A 266 -21.92 6.31 1.75
C GLY A 266 -23.28 6.78 2.34
N ASP A 267 -24.32 5.96 2.15
CA ASP A 267 -25.64 6.11 2.76
C ASP A 267 -25.69 5.53 4.17
N LEU A 268 -25.76 6.43 5.16
CA LEU A 268 -25.87 6.14 6.58
C LEU A 268 -27.30 5.75 7.03
N GLY A 269 -28.30 5.86 6.16
CA GLY A 269 -29.69 5.54 6.49
C GLY A 269 -30.36 6.52 7.46
N THR A 270 -31.09 6.00 8.46
CA THR A 270 -31.95 6.81 9.35
C THR A 270 -31.87 6.39 10.81
N CYS A 271 -32.22 7.27 11.76
CA CYS A 271 -32.15 6.93 13.19
C CYS A 271 -32.90 5.65 13.61
N ASN A 272 -34.00 5.31 12.95
CA ASN A 272 -34.79 4.10 13.24
C ASN A 272 -34.49 2.90 12.31
N ALA A 273 -33.57 3.07 11.37
CA ALA A 273 -32.99 2.05 10.52
C ALA A 273 -31.64 2.59 10.03
N PRO A 274 -30.59 2.56 10.88
CA PRO A 274 -29.25 2.97 10.48
C PRO A 274 -28.75 1.97 9.43
N ASN A 275 -27.92 2.43 8.50
CA ASN A 275 -27.12 1.49 7.73
C ASN A 275 -25.99 0.94 8.62
N LEU A 276 -25.69 -0.35 8.46
CA LEU A 276 -24.63 -1.08 9.17
C LEU A 276 -23.78 -1.90 8.18
N ASP A 277 -23.87 -1.56 6.89
CA ASP A 277 -23.03 -2.08 5.82
C ASP A 277 -21.92 -1.07 5.53
N HIS A 278 -20.70 -1.33 6.01
CA HIS A 278 -19.55 -0.44 5.79
C HIS A 278 -18.79 -0.78 4.49
N LYS A 279 -19.53 -1.24 3.47
CA LYS A 279 -19.04 -1.41 2.09
C LYS A 279 -19.92 -0.68 1.07
N ASN A 280 -20.58 0.38 1.49
CA ASN A 280 -21.55 1.11 0.68
C ASN A 280 -21.01 2.48 0.18
N GLY A 281 -19.86 2.90 0.69
CA GLY A 281 -19.11 4.06 0.24
C GLY A 281 -18.34 3.85 -1.07
N ALA A 282 -17.79 4.95 -1.59
CA ALA A 282 -17.11 5.03 -2.89
C ALA A 282 -15.78 4.26 -2.97
N LEU A 283 -15.32 3.66 -1.88
CA LEU A 283 -14.22 2.69 -1.87
C LEU A 283 -14.58 1.38 -2.58
N PHE A 284 -15.88 1.06 -2.71
CA PHE A 284 -16.38 -0.22 -3.20
C PHE A 284 -17.21 -0.10 -4.48
N ASP A 285 -17.33 -1.21 -5.20
CA ASP A 285 -18.28 -1.40 -6.31
C ASP A 285 -19.68 -1.81 -5.80
N ALA A 286 -20.59 -2.13 -6.72
CA ALA A 286 -21.95 -2.55 -6.36
C ALA A 286 -22.03 -3.98 -5.76
N ASN A 287 -20.91 -4.72 -5.76
CA ASN A 287 -20.77 -6.07 -5.22
C ASN A 287 -20.07 -6.09 -3.85
N GLY A 288 -19.48 -4.96 -3.42
CA GLY A 288 -18.67 -4.83 -2.20
C GLY A 288 -17.18 -5.14 -2.41
N ASN A 289 -16.69 -5.14 -3.65
CA ASN A 289 -15.27 -5.30 -4.00
C ASN A 289 -14.53 -3.94 -3.95
N PRO A 290 -13.27 -3.90 -3.49
CA PRO A 290 -12.49 -2.66 -3.42
C PRO A 290 -12.13 -2.14 -4.83
N LYS A 291 -12.46 -0.88 -5.11
CA LYS A 291 -12.15 -0.22 -6.40
C LYS A 291 -10.75 0.36 -6.50
N PHE A 292 -10.05 0.42 -5.37
CA PHE A 292 -8.74 1.03 -5.25
C PHE A 292 -7.78 0.05 -4.58
N CYS A 293 -6.55 -0.04 -5.11
CA CYS A 293 -5.46 -0.75 -4.46
C CYS A 293 -5.04 -0.02 -3.16
N GLN A 294 -5.08 1.32 -3.16
CA GLN A 294 -4.78 2.12 -1.98
C GLN A 294 -5.71 3.32 -1.79
N ILE A 295 -6.06 3.65 -0.53
CA ILE A 295 -6.52 4.99 -0.11
C ILE A 295 -5.49 5.68 0.78
N MET A 296 -5.42 7.01 0.73
CA MET A 296 -4.56 7.83 1.59
C MET A 296 -5.28 9.06 2.19
N SER A 297 -4.91 9.43 3.42
CA SER A 297 -5.32 10.66 4.10
C SER A 297 -4.11 11.39 4.69
N MET A 298 -4.12 12.72 4.66
CA MET A 298 -2.98 13.57 5.00
C MET A 298 -3.20 14.38 6.29
N HIS A 299 -4.45 14.61 6.69
CA HIS A 299 -4.77 15.48 7.82
C HIS A 299 -6.24 15.42 8.29
N TRP A 300 -7.01 14.39 7.93
CA TRP A 300 -8.36 14.21 8.49
C TRP A 300 -8.30 14.17 10.02
N GLY A 301 -9.26 14.82 10.69
CA GLY A 301 -9.12 15.23 12.08
C GLY A 301 -10.07 14.52 13.04
N VAL A 302 -9.71 14.52 14.32
CA VAL A 302 -10.54 13.94 15.40
C VAL A 302 -11.84 14.72 15.60
N ASN A 303 -11.93 16.01 15.27
CA ASN A 303 -13.20 16.75 15.40
C ASN A 303 -14.21 16.32 14.33
N GLU A 304 -13.70 16.06 13.13
CA GLU A 304 -14.41 15.56 11.96
C GLU A 304 -14.90 14.14 12.27
N ARG A 305 -14.01 13.24 12.68
CA ARG A 305 -14.35 11.90 13.17
C ARG A 305 -15.47 11.88 14.22
N GLU A 306 -15.32 12.63 15.32
CA GLU A 306 -16.30 12.62 16.42
C GLU A 306 -17.60 13.40 16.09
N THR A 307 -17.75 13.93 14.87
CA THR A 307 -18.97 14.62 14.46
C THR A 307 -20.01 13.62 13.91
N VAL A 308 -21.25 13.72 14.42
CA VAL A 308 -22.42 12.98 13.94
C VAL A 308 -23.57 13.96 13.69
N LYS A 309 -24.17 13.94 12.48
CA LYS A 309 -25.19 14.89 12.04
C LYS A 309 -26.46 14.21 11.54
N CYS A 310 -27.61 14.65 12.05
CA CYS A 310 -28.95 14.20 11.70
C CYS A 310 -29.68 15.34 10.99
N ALA A 311 -30.21 15.08 9.79
CA ALA A 311 -30.87 16.09 8.94
C ALA A 311 -30.07 17.42 8.78
N GLY A 312 -28.73 17.33 8.74
CA GLY A 312 -27.81 18.47 8.62
C GLY A 312 -27.49 19.23 9.91
N GLY A 313 -28.07 18.86 11.06
CA GLY A 313 -27.76 19.43 12.38
C GLY A 313 -27.18 18.38 13.36
N ASN A 314 -26.79 18.79 14.55
CA ASN A 314 -26.32 17.85 15.58
C ASN A 314 -27.43 16.83 15.92
N CYS A 315 -27.08 15.54 16.00
CA CYS A 315 -28.04 14.52 16.39
C CYS A 315 -28.54 14.68 17.85
N PRO A 316 -29.84 14.46 18.13
CA PRO A 316 -30.40 14.31 19.49
C PRO A 316 -29.88 13.08 20.25
N ALA A 317 -29.51 13.24 21.53
CA ALA A 317 -28.71 12.31 22.33
C ALA A 317 -29.29 10.89 22.58
N THR A 318 -30.48 10.57 22.06
CA THR A 318 -31.01 9.21 22.03
C THR A 318 -31.69 8.90 20.69
N GLN A 319 -31.61 7.65 20.25
CA GLN A 319 -32.26 7.14 19.03
C GLN A 319 -33.77 7.47 18.96
N ALA A 320 -34.45 7.49 20.11
CA ALA A 320 -35.87 7.81 20.22
C ALA A 320 -36.18 9.28 19.90
N GLU A 321 -35.25 10.21 20.22
CA GLU A 321 -35.41 11.64 19.96
C GLU A 321 -35.12 12.02 18.50
N CYS A 322 -34.35 11.20 17.77
CA CYS A 322 -34.01 11.43 16.36
C CYS A 322 -34.76 10.53 15.37
N THR A 323 -35.66 9.65 15.84
CA THR A 323 -36.48 8.75 15.03
C THR A 323 -37.09 9.43 13.79
N GLY A 324 -36.89 8.85 12.61
CA GLY A 324 -37.32 9.39 11.31
C GLY A 324 -36.39 10.42 10.67
N GLN A 325 -35.33 10.86 11.35
CA GLN A 325 -34.29 11.71 10.75
C GLN A 325 -33.29 10.83 9.97
N ALA A 326 -32.88 11.30 8.80
CA ALA A 326 -31.77 10.73 8.06
C ALA A 326 -30.44 11.11 8.72
N PHE A 327 -29.50 10.17 8.77
CA PHE A 327 -28.11 10.50 9.04
C PHE A 327 -27.53 11.20 7.81
N THR A 328 -26.78 12.26 8.07
CA THR A 328 -26.20 13.13 7.04
C THR A 328 -24.68 13.21 7.13
N TYR A 329 -24.10 12.63 8.19
CA TYR A 329 -22.68 12.57 8.47
C TYR A 329 -22.45 11.70 9.73
N ASN A 330 -21.46 10.81 9.71
CA ASN A 330 -20.98 10.05 10.88
C ASN A 330 -19.48 9.79 10.69
N GLY A 331 -18.61 10.61 11.27
CA GLY A 331 -17.17 10.53 10.98
C GLY A 331 -16.53 9.18 11.36
N HIS A 332 -17.11 8.43 12.31
CA HIS A 332 -16.68 7.05 12.61
C HIS A 332 -16.93 6.07 11.44
N GLU A 333 -17.87 6.33 10.54
CA GLU A 333 -18.12 5.47 9.36
C GLU A 333 -16.93 5.44 8.40
N VAL A 334 -16.21 6.56 8.29
CA VAL A 334 -14.98 6.69 7.48
C VAL A 334 -13.92 5.67 7.94
N VAL A 335 -13.88 5.38 9.24
CA VAL A 335 -12.98 4.40 9.84
C VAL A 335 -13.45 2.98 9.54
N ALA A 336 -14.77 2.73 9.57
CA ALA A 336 -15.34 1.42 9.27
C ALA A 336 -15.22 1.02 7.80
N GLU A 337 -15.50 1.94 6.86
CA GLU A 337 -15.33 1.71 5.42
C GLU A 337 -13.86 1.44 5.08
N VAL A 338 -12.91 2.16 5.71
CA VAL A 338 -11.47 1.84 5.58
C VAL A 338 -11.10 0.51 6.26
N ARG A 339 -11.72 0.13 7.39
CA ARG A 339 -11.48 -1.16 8.06
C ARG A 339 -12.02 -2.35 7.27
N GLU A 340 -13.15 -2.22 6.58
CA GLU A 340 -13.67 -3.22 5.63
C GLU A 340 -12.82 -3.29 4.36
N PHE A 341 -12.34 -2.14 3.86
CA PHE A 341 -11.46 -2.05 2.69
C PHE A 341 -10.14 -2.79 2.96
N LEU A 342 -9.62 -2.66 4.19
CA LEU A 342 -8.49 -3.39 4.74
C LEU A 342 -8.79 -4.86 5.10
N LYS A 343 -9.90 -5.47 4.65
CA LYS A 343 -10.08 -6.94 4.64
C LYS A 343 -9.68 -7.60 3.33
N TYR A 344 -9.39 -6.82 2.30
CA TYR A 344 -8.86 -7.25 1.01
C TYR A 344 -7.34 -6.96 0.94
N SER A 345 -6.62 -7.43 -0.10
CA SER A 345 -5.17 -7.20 -0.30
C SER A 345 -4.78 -5.74 -0.65
N THR A 346 -5.47 -4.77 -0.07
CA THR A 346 -5.34 -3.32 -0.29
C THR A 346 -4.33 -2.67 0.68
N HIS A 347 -4.18 -1.35 0.61
CA HIS A 347 -3.33 -0.59 1.51
C HIS A 347 -3.97 0.75 1.94
N PHE A 348 -3.77 1.16 3.19
CA PHE A 348 -4.16 2.45 3.74
C PHE A 348 -2.93 3.24 4.21
N PHE A 349 -2.79 4.48 3.75
CA PHE A 349 -1.74 5.38 4.19
C PHE A 349 -2.29 6.59 4.96
N ALA A 350 -1.71 6.93 6.12
CA ALA A 350 -1.96 8.19 6.80
C ALA A 350 -0.70 8.99 7.12
N GLU A 351 -0.71 10.30 6.85
CA GLU A 351 0.25 11.27 7.38
C GLU A 351 -0.44 12.22 8.39
N CYS A 352 0.33 12.76 9.35
CA CYS A 352 -0.13 13.77 10.31
C CYS A 352 -1.42 13.36 11.06
N GLN A 353 -2.37 14.29 11.27
CA GLN A 353 -3.59 14.08 12.07
C GLN A 353 -4.43 12.87 11.67
N ALA A 354 -4.33 12.42 10.42
CA ALA A 354 -5.04 11.22 9.97
C ALA A 354 -4.60 9.98 10.78
N VAL A 355 -3.34 9.90 11.23
CA VAL A 355 -2.86 8.77 12.05
C VAL A 355 -3.62 8.70 13.39
N ASN A 356 -3.73 9.80 14.13
CA ASN A 356 -4.52 9.87 15.37
C ASN A 356 -6.04 9.78 15.11
N ALA A 357 -6.53 10.34 14.00
CA ALA A 357 -7.93 10.25 13.64
C ALA A 357 -8.36 8.81 13.35
N TYR A 358 -7.59 8.01 12.60
CA TYR A 358 -7.91 6.60 12.42
C TYR A 358 -7.50 5.75 13.65
N GLU A 359 -6.21 5.70 14.02
CA GLU A 359 -5.67 4.75 15.00
C GLU A 359 -6.31 4.89 16.40
N ASN A 360 -6.67 6.11 16.83
CA ASN A 360 -7.29 6.33 18.14
C ASN A 360 -8.83 6.38 18.07
N THR A 361 -9.46 5.59 17.20
CA THR A 361 -10.91 5.42 17.15
C THR A 361 -11.33 4.20 17.97
N VAL A 362 -12.18 4.40 18.97
CA VAL A 362 -12.99 3.32 19.53
C VAL A 362 -14.47 3.69 19.38
N PRO A 363 -15.39 2.71 19.32
CA PRO A 363 -16.83 2.96 19.32
C PRO A 363 -17.24 3.89 20.48
N ASN A 364 -18.05 4.90 20.17
CA ASN A 364 -18.29 6.05 21.03
C ASN A 364 -19.55 5.84 21.90
N PRO A 365 -19.41 5.55 23.21
CA PRO A 365 -20.53 5.15 24.08
C PRO A 365 -21.60 6.23 24.33
N ALA A 366 -21.50 7.42 23.73
CA ALA A 366 -22.60 8.37 23.61
C ALA A 366 -23.64 7.97 22.53
N TRP A 367 -23.24 7.14 21.55
CA TRP A 367 -24.05 6.70 20.41
C TRP A 367 -24.09 5.17 20.23
N PRO A 368 -24.43 4.37 21.27
CA PRO A 368 -24.28 2.90 21.30
C PRO A 368 -25.27 2.12 20.39
N PHE A 369 -25.83 2.77 19.37
CA PHE A 369 -26.68 2.22 18.33
C PHE A 369 -26.19 2.60 16.90
N LEU A 370 -25.07 3.32 16.83
CA LEU A 370 -24.22 3.56 15.65
C LEU A 370 -22.80 3.01 15.87
N ASP A 371 -22.63 2.21 16.93
CA ASP A 371 -21.39 1.60 17.39
C ASP A 371 -21.40 0.10 17.12
N ASP A 372 -20.29 -0.40 16.58
CA ASP A 372 -19.95 -1.82 16.49
C ASP A 372 -18.41 -1.97 16.32
N ASP A 373 -17.93 -3.22 16.34
CA ASP A 373 -16.51 -3.55 16.20
C ASP A 373 -15.92 -3.19 14.80
N GLY A 374 -16.76 -2.77 13.85
CA GLY A 374 -16.35 -2.19 12.57
C GLY A 374 -15.73 -0.80 12.72
N ARG A 375 -16.06 -0.07 13.80
CA ARG A 375 -15.54 1.29 14.06
C ARG A 375 -14.32 1.31 15.00
N ASP A 376 -13.72 0.15 15.32
CA ASP A 376 -12.41 0.09 16.00
C ASP A 376 -11.26 0.41 15.03
N GLY A 377 -10.71 1.61 15.18
CA GLY A 377 -9.65 2.13 14.32
C GLY A 377 -8.24 1.75 14.75
N HIS A 378 -8.04 1.04 15.87
CA HIS A 378 -6.73 0.66 16.39
C HIS A 378 -6.02 -0.40 15.52
N PHE A 379 -5.65 -0.08 14.28
CA PHE A 379 -5.15 -1.04 13.30
C PHE A 379 -3.78 -1.64 13.68
N LEU A 380 -2.86 -0.84 14.24
CA LEU A 380 -1.50 -1.28 14.57
C LEU A 380 -1.20 -1.40 16.08
N THR A 381 -2.01 -0.79 16.93
CA THR A 381 -1.81 -0.70 18.39
C THR A 381 -2.93 -1.36 19.19
N THR A 382 -2.74 -1.48 20.51
CA THR A 382 -3.79 -1.82 21.46
C THR A 382 -4.40 -0.54 22.06
N THR A 383 -5.65 -0.62 22.51
CA THR A 383 -6.30 0.43 23.31
C THR A 383 -5.66 0.65 24.68
N GLY A 384 -4.74 -0.24 25.12
CA GLY A 384 -4.18 -0.23 26.47
C GLY A 384 -5.19 -0.62 27.56
N THR A 385 -4.81 -0.46 28.83
CA THR A 385 -5.66 -0.76 30.00
C THR A 385 -5.55 0.38 31.02
N PRO A 386 -6.58 1.24 31.13
CA PRO A 386 -6.56 2.40 32.04
C PRO A 386 -6.35 2.03 33.52
N PRO A 387 -5.38 2.64 34.22
CA PRO A 387 -5.18 2.43 35.66
C PRO A 387 -6.43 2.80 36.47
N LEU A 388 -6.79 1.95 37.43
CA LEU A 388 -7.91 2.21 38.35
C LEU A 388 -7.56 3.36 39.32
N CYS A 389 -8.54 4.22 39.60
CA CYS A 389 -8.40 5.40 40.45
C CYS A 389 -9.45 5.46 41.58
N PRO A 390 -9.56 4.45 42.47
CA PRO A 390 -10.55 4.45 43.55
C PRO A 390 -10.41 5.62 44.54
N ALA A 391 -9.29 6.34 44.53
CA ALA A 391 -9.05 7.56 45.31
C ALA A 391 -9.57 8.86 44.63
N GLY A 392 -10.20 8.77 43.46
CA GLY A 392 -10.69 9.94 42.71
C GLY A 392 -9.62 10.73 41.96
N THR A 393 -8.37 10.25 41.91
CA THR A 393 -7.21 10.94 41.37
C THR A 393 -6.31 10.02 40.54
N CYS A 394 -5.61 10.61 39.56
CA CYS A 394 -4.63 9.94 38.71
C CYS A 394 -3.23 10.45 39.03
N THR A 395 -2.21 9.60 38.88
CA THR A 395 -0.81 9.98 39.13
C THR A 395 -0.19 10.74 37.96
N ASN A 396 -0.66 10.51 36.74
CA ASN A 396 -0.32 11.32 35.58
C ASN A 396 -1.27 12.54 35.48
N ALA A 397 -0.70 13.75 35.40
CA ALA A 397 -1.46 15.00 35.32
C ALA A 397 -2.27 15.15 34.03
N ASN A 398 -1.87 14.49 32.93
CA ASN A 398 -2.60 14.49 31.66
C ASN A 398 -3.88 13.64 31.71
N TYR A 399 -4.08 12.87 32.79
CA TYR A 399 -5.21 11.95 32.97
C TYR A 399 -6.15 12.41 34.09
N GLN A 400 -7.43 12.05 33.98
CA GLN A 400 -8.49 12.33 34.96
C GLN A 400 -9.19 11.04 35.39
N CYS A 401 -9.64 11.02 36.64
CA CYS A 401 -10.33 9.87 37.18
C CYS A 401 -11.83 9.93 36.83
N VAL A 402 -12.24 9.16 35.82
CA VAL A 402 -13.64 9.08 35.40
C VAL A 402 -14.33 7.96 36.18
N GLN A 403 -15.42 8.31 36.85
CA GLN A 403 -16.21 7.36 37.64
C GLN A 403 -17.04 6.46 36.71
N ASN A 404 -17.22 5.20 37.10
CA ASN A 404 -18.03 4.19 36.41
C ASN A 404 -17.63 3.87 34.94
N ALA A 405 -16.43 4.25 34.50
CA ALA A 405 -16.00 4.06 33.11
C ALA A 405 -15.55 2.62 32.81
N CYS A 406 -14.39 2.20 33.31
CA CYS A 406 -13.81 0.90 32.97
C CYS A 406 -14.61 -0.25 33.61
N ASN A 407 -15.55 -0.83 32.86
CA ASN A 407 -16.48 -1.87 33.34
C ASN A 407 -17.18 -1.49 34.65
N GLY A 408 -17.61 -0.23 34.77
CA GLY A 408 -18.25 0.30 35.98
C GLY A 408 -17.29 0.67 37.11
N GLN A 409 -15.97 0.55 36.93
CA GLN A 409 -14.96 1.01 37.90
C GLN A 409 -14.46 2.43 37.59
N ALA A 410 -13.99 3.13 38.62
CA ALA A 410 -13.30 4.41 38.44
C ALA A 410 -11.90 4.18 37.86
N CYS A 411 -11.59 4.78 36.71
CA CYS A 411 -10.29 4.63 36.03
C CYS A 411 -9.79 5.93 35.38
N CYS A 412 -8.49 5.96 35.06
CA CYS A 412 -7.80 7.14 34.55
C CYS A 412 -7.87 7.24 33.02
N LEU A 413 -8.70 8.14 32.51
CA LEU A 413 -8.82 8.45 31.08
C LEU A 413 -8.10 9.76 30.73
N PRO A 414 -7.72 10.00 29.46
CA PRO A 414 -7.05 11.22 29.03
C PRO A 414 -7.83 12.52 29.31
N LYS A 415 -7.13 13.65 29.17
CA LYS A 415 -7.71 15.01 29.18
C LYS A 415 -7.32 15.76 27.89
N PRO A 416 -8.17 16.68 27.41
CA PRO A 416 -9.59 16.84 27.73
C PRO A 416 -10.46 15.82 26.98
N GLN A 417 -11.76 15.69 27.33
CA GLN A 417 -12.74 14.87 26.60
C GLN A 417 -13.16 15.47 25.23
N THR A 418 -12.25 16.15 24.55
CA THR A 418 -12.32 16.33 23.08
C THR A 418 -11.61 15.19 22.35
N TRP A 419 -10.81 14.39 23.06
CA TRP A 419 -10.17 13.17 22.60
C TRP A 419 -10.72 12.04 23.49
N GLN A 420 -11.91 11.51 23.18
CA GLN A 420 -12.66 10.69 24.14
C GLN A 420 -12.17 9.23 24.25
N ASN A 421 -11.26 8.85 23.37
CA ASN A 421 -10.82 7.48 23.15
C ASN A 421 -9.48 7.20 23.85
N LEU A 422 -9.14 5.92 24.00
CA LEU A 422 -7.87 5.52 24.60
C LEU A 422 -6.74 5.65 23.55
N PRO A 423 -5.65 6.38 23.81
CA PRO A 423 -4.57 6.51 22.83
C PRO A 423 -3.82 5.20 22.61
N GLY A 424 -3.93 4.71 21.37
CA GLY A 424 -3.00 3.82 20.70
C GLY A 424 -1.65 4.53 20.54
N TYR A 425 -1.70 5.72 19.93
CA TYR A 425 -0.61 6.68 19.92
C TYR A 425 -0.91 7.93 20.75
N GLU A 426 0.03 8.33 21.61
CA GLU A 426 0.13 9.69 22.13
C GLU A 426 1.00 10.53 21.16
N VAL A 427 0.57 11.76 20.83
CA VAL A 427 1.35 12.64 19.93
C VAL A 427 2.66 13.07 20.60
N ALA A 428 3.77 12.85 19.91
CA ALA A 428 5.12 13.12 20.40
C ALA A 428 5.71 14.43 19.84
N ALA A 429 6.82 14.86 20.44
CA ALA A 429 7.64 15.92 19.86
C ALA A 429 8.43 15.39 18.65
N GLN A 430 8.72 16.25 17.68
CA GLN A 430 9.58 15.92 16.53
C GLN A 430 10.98 15.47 17.01
N PRO A 431 11.45 14.25 16.68
CA PRO A 431 12.81 13.82 16.99
C PRO A 431 13.84 14.56 16.12
N ALA A 432 15.08 14.68 16.60
CA ALA A 432 16.14 15.31 15.82
C ALA A 432 16.59 14.38 14.69
N SER A 433 16.56 14.82 13.43
CA SER A 433 16.83 13.99 12.24
C SER A 433 18.13 13.18 12.31
N ASN A 434 19.20 13.73 12.91
CA ASN A 434 20.49 13.05 13.11
C ASN A 434 20.52 12.04 14.26
N THR A 435 19.37 11.76 14.88
CA THR A 435 19.17 10.78 15.96
C THR A 435 18.10 9.73 15.63
N VAL A 436 17.47 9.84 14.45
CA VAL A 436 16.50 8.86 13.95
C VAL A 436 17.21 7.54 13.67
N LYS A 437 16.65 6.45 14.19
CA LYS A 437 17.07 5.09 13.87
C LYS A 437 16.32 4.61 12.64
N VAL A 438 17.07 4.15 11.64
CA VAL A 438 16.53 3.31 10.57
C VAL A 438 16.50 1.88 11.10
N LEU A 439 15.30 1.35 11.30
CA LEU A 439 15.05 -0.04 11.60
C LEU A 439 14.59 -0.72 10.31
N ARG A 440 14.97 -1.98 10.10
CA ARG A 440 14.46 -2.78 8.99
C ARG A 440 14.70 -2.18 7.59
N PRO A 441 15.97 -1.90 7.20
CA PRO A 441 16.29 -1.47 5.82
C PRO A 441 16.14 -2.60 4.79
N ASP A 442 15.77 -3.81 5.23
CA ASP A 442 15.52 -5.04 4.46
C ASP A 442 14.09 -5.18 3.90
N VAL A 443 13.15 -4.27 4.22
CA VAL A 443 11.75 -4.34 3.72
C VAL A 443 11.42 -3.24 2.71
N PRO A 444 10.53 -3.49 1.71
CA PRO A 444 10.11 -2.51 0.72
C PRO A 444 9.66 -1.15 1.30
N TYR A 445 8.88 -1.16 2.39
CA TYR A 445 8.40 0.07 3.04
C TYR A 445 9.51 1.06 3.38
N ASN A 446 10.68 0.59 3.81
CA ASN A 446 11.76 1.44 4.33
C ASN A 446 12.93 1.61 3.36
N GLN A 447 12.67 1.44 2.07
CA GLN A 447 13.69 1.63 1.03
C GLN A 447 14.01 3.11 0.81
N LEU A 448 15.12 3.55 1.42
CA LEU A 448 15.69 4.88 1.25
C LEU A 448 17.22 4.81 1.11
N ASP A 449 17.80 5.87 0.57
CA ASP A 449 19.25 6.08 0.51
C ASP A 449 19.56 7.56 0.72
N GLY A 450 20.53 7.89 1.58
CA GLY A 450 20.74 9.24 2.12
C GLY A 450 20.15 9.46 3.51
N ALA A 451 20.47 10.60 4.12
CA ALA A 451 19.94 10.96 5.44
C ALA A 451 18.41 11.17 5.40
N PHE A 452 17.68 10.53 6.32
CA PHE A 452 16.27 10.88 6.57
C PHE A 452 16.16 12.21 7.33
N GLY A 453 15.19 13.04 6.94
CA GLY A 453 14.95 14.36 7.53
C GLY A 453 13.54 14.45 8.05
N THR A 454 13.38 14.55 9.37
CA THR A 454 12.07 14.76 10.00
C THR A 454 11.46 16.08 9.54
N THR A 455 10.13 16.11 9.42
CA THR A 455 9.37 17.34 9.21
C THR A 455 8.55 17.68 10.45
N GLY A 456 8.15 18.94 10.55
CA GLY A 456 7.24 19.39 11.62
C GLY A 456 5.80 19.06 11.28
N GLY A 457 4.88 19.37 12.18
CA GLY A 457 3.45 19.18 11.96
C GLY A 457 2.65 19.50 13.20
N SER A 458 1.36 19.19 13.15
CA SER A 458 0.58 19.03 14.38
C SER A 458 0.87 17.68 15.05
N GLU A 459 1.20 16.65 14.25
CA GLU A 459 1.57 15.31 14.71
C GLU A 459 2.87 14.83 14.03
N PRO A 460 4.04 15.28 14.52
CA PRO A 460 5.33 15.07 13.85
C PRO A 460 5.97 13.70 14.17
N ALA A 461 5.51 13.01 15.22
CA ALA A 461 5.94 11.68 15.65
C ALA A 461 4.97 11.14 16.72
N TYR A 462 5.10 9.86 17.08
CA TYR A 462 4.17 9.16 17.99
C TYR A 462 4.88 8.40 19.12
N ASN A 463 4.21 8.28 20.26
CA ASN A 463 4.63 7.51 21.43
C ASN A 463 3.55 6.49 21.80
N LEU A 464 3.96 5.34 22.36
CA LEU A 464 3.02 4.40 23.00
C LEU A 464 2.82 4.79 24.48
N SER A 465 1.57 4.84 24.94
CA SER A 465 1.28 5.25 26.32
C SER A 465 1.73 4.23 27.36
N THR A 466 2.90 4.46 27.96
CA THR A 466 3.38 3.68 29.12
C THR A 466 2.47 3.78 30.35
N TYR A 467 1.58 4.78 30.42
CA TYR A 467 0.62 4.94 31.50
C TYR A 467 -0.62 4.04 31.34
N LEU A 468 -1.03 3.78 30.09
CA LEU A 468 -2.07 2.80 29.77
C LEU A 468 -1.51 1.39 29.52
N GLY A 469 -0.19 1.26 29.35
CA GLY A 469 0.42 0.00 28.94
C GLY A 469 0.16 -0.35 27.47
N THR A 470 -0.03 0.67 26.63
CA THR A 470 -0.29 0.52 25.19
C THR A 470 0.90 -0.13 24.47
N THR A 471 0.61 -1.01 23.51
CA THR A 471 1.60 -1.77 22.73
C THR A 471 1.19 -1.86 21.26
N TYR A 472 2.15 -2.05 20.36
CA TYR A 472 1.84 -2.57 19.02
C TYR A 472 1.19 -3.96 19.10
N LYS A 473 0.23 -4.25 18.22
CA LYS A 473 -0.42 -5.57 18.10
C LYS A 473 0.60 -6.64 17.68
N ASN A 474 1.43 -6.36 16.67
CA ASN A 474 2.54 -7.22 16.26
C ASN A 474 3.91 -6.77 16.83
N ASN A 475 4.12 -6.99 18.13
CA ASN A 475 5.42 -7.08 18.83
C ASN A 475 6.53 -6.05 18.49
N ARG A 476 6.18 -4.83 18.05
CA ARG A 476 7.09 -3.75 17.57
C ARG A 476 7.78 -4.03 16.22
N GLN A 477 7.43 -5.09 15.51
CA GLN A 477 8.03 -5.41 14.20
C GLN A 477 7.62 -4.42 13.10
N VAL A 478 6.51 -3.72 13.32
CA VAL A 478 5.94 -2.69 12.44
C VAL A 478 6.68 -1.34 12.45
N THR A 479 7.60 -1.09 13.38
CA THR A 479 8.29 0.22 13.47
C THR A 479 9.54 0.25 12.58
N LEU A 480 9.58 1.21 11.65
CA LEU A 480 10.60 1.32 10.59
C LEU A 480 11.51 2.53 10.78
N LEU A 481 10.96 3.69 11.17
CA LEU A 481 11.74 4.85 11.63
C LEU A 481 11.27 5.28 13.02
N THR A 482 12.22 5.58 13.92
CA THR A 482 11.94 5.90 15.32
C THR A 482 13.02 6.80 15.94
N GLY A 483 12.74 7.37 17.11
CA GLY A 483 13.66 8.23 17.85
C GLY A 483 14.86 7.50 18.46
N ALA A 484 15.66 8.27 19.20
CA ALA A 484 16.91 7.79 19.81
C ALA A 484 16.71 6.62 20.79
N ASN A 485 15.53 6.50 21.40
CA ASN A 485 15.23 5.45 22.39
C ASN A 485 14.72 4.15 21.74
N GLY A 486 14.17 4.21 20.51
CA GLY A 486 13.63 3.05 19.78
C GLY A 486 12.12 2.86 19.95
N PRO A 487 11.56 1.76 19.40
CA PRO A 487 10.11 1.62 19.20
C PRO A 487 9.25 1.90 20.43
N GLY A 488 8.25 2.76 20.24
CA GLY A 488 7.36 3.28 21.26
C GLY A 488 7.69 4.71 21.73
N ASP A 489 8.77 5.33 21.25
CA ASP A 489 9.19 6.68 21.61
C ASP A 489 9.74 7.47 20.40
N GLN A 490 8.97 8.47 19.98
CA GLN A 490 9.16 9.28 18.77
C GLN A 490 9.21 8.45 17.48
N ASP A 491 8.28 7.52 17.34
CA ASP A 491 8.07 6.72 16.14
C ASP A 491 7.59 7.62 14.98
N LEU A 492 8.12 7.37 13.79
CA LEU A 492 8.01 8.24 12.60
C LEU A 492 7.43 7.53 11.39
N TRP A 493 7.83 6.28 11.17
CA TRP A 493 7.37 5.46 10.05
C TRP A 493 7.04 4.09 10.61
N MET A 494 5.77 3.70 10.49
CA MET A 494 5.26 2.42 10.95
C MET A 494 4.46 1.79 9.81
N SER A 495 4.60 0.48 9.59
CA SER A 495 3.75 -0.23 8.65
C SER A 495 3.49 -1.68 9.06
N GLY A 496 2.30 -2.19 8.78
CA GLY A 496 1.91 -3.56 9.11
C GLY A 496 0.52 -3.96 8.58
N TYR A 497 0.20 -5.25 8.68
CA TYR A 497 -1.11 -5.80 8.33
C TYR A 497 -2.19 -5.45 9.36
N LEU A 498 -3.47 -5.38 8.94
CA LEU A 498 -4.62 -5.09 9.80
C LEU A 498 -4.64 -5.96 11.07
N ASP A 499 -4.90 -5.31 12.20
CA ASP A 499 -4.89 -5.88 13.55
C ASP A 499 -3.59 -6.60 13.95
N GLY A 500 -2.48 -6.34 13.24
CA GLY A 500 -1.23 -7.06 13.42
C GLY A 500 -1.30 -8.53 13.02
N CYS A 501 -2.22 -8.89 12.10
CA CYS A 501 -2.49 -10.26 11.65
C CYS A 501 -1.23 -11.02 11.20
N GLY A 502 -0.29 -10.33 10.56
CA GLY A 502 0.94 -10.90 10.00
C GLY A 502 2.17 -10.06 10.28
N ASP A 503 3.33 -10.67 10.03
CA ASP A 503 4.64 -10.02 10.09
C ASP A 503 4.99 -9.36 8.75
N ILE A 504 5.78 -8.29 8.80
CA ILE A 504 6.30 -7.59 7.61
C ILE A 504 7.70 -8.08 7.20
N ILE A 505 8.26 -9.07 7.90
CA ILE A 505 9.49 -9.73 7.46
C ILE A 505 9.12 -10.75 6.38
N LEU A 506 9.64 -10.57 5.17
CA LEU A 506 9.45 -11.47 4.02
C LEU A 506 10.17 -12.82 4.18
N ALA A 507 10.68 -13.11 5.37
CA ALA A 507 11.31 -14.38 5.69
C ALA A 507 10.21 -15.45 5.83
N PRO A 508 10.17 -16.49 4.98
CA PRO A 508 9.34 -17.64 5.29
C PRO A 508 9.79 -18.17 6.65
N GLY A 509 8.82 -18.39 7.55
CA GLY A 509 9.13 -18.87 8.90
C GLY A 509 9.87 -20.22 8.84
N PRO A 510 10.47 -20.68 9.96
CA PRO A 510 11.12 -22.00 10.01
C PRO A 510 10.20 -23.18 9.65
N ASP A 511 8.88 -22.95 9.64
CA ASP A 511 7.83 -23.88 9.23
C ASP A 511 7.49 -23.84 7.71
N GLY A 512 8.16 -22.97 6.92
CA GLY A 512 8.04 -22.90 5.45
C GLY A 512 6.73 -22.30 4.92
N ILE A 513 5.94 -21.64 5.77
CA ILE A 513 4.71 -20.95 5.37
C ILE A 513 5.09 -19.61 4.71
N PRO A 514 4.52 -19.26 3.53
CA PRO A 514 4.60 -17.91 2.96
C PRO A 514 3.95 -16.84 3.86
N HIS A 515 3.89 -15.60 3.36
CA HIS A 515 2.96 -14.57 3.86
C HIS A 515 1.60 -15.18 4.15
N ALA A 516 0.98 -14.82 5.28
CA ALA A 516 -0.35 -15.28 5.63
C ALA A 516 -1.39 -14.75 4.60
N PRO A 517 -1.89 -15.57 3.66
CA PRO A 517 -2.79 -15.10 2.59
C PRO A 517 -4.21 -14.83 3.11
N SER A 518 -4.41 -15.03 4.42
CA SER A 518 -5.62 -14.74 5.18
C SER A 518 -5.53 -13.44 5.96
N CYS A 519 -4.44 -12.68 5.84
CA CYS A 519 -4.37 -11.32 6.36
C CYS A 519 -4.95 -10.35 5.33
N GLY A 520 -5.73 -9.39 5.82
CA GLY A 520 -6.27 -8.32 5.00
C GLY A 520 -5.21 -7.27 4.64
N GLY A 521 -5.67 -6.06 4.40
CA GLY A 521 -4.86 -4.97 3.88
C GLY A 521 -3.81 -4.46 4.85
N LYS A 522 -2.89 -3.69 4.28
CA LYS A 522 -1.73 -3.10 4.95
C LYS A 522 -2.04 -1.68 5.40
N ILE A 523 -1.39 -1.23 6.45
CA ILE A 523 -1.55 0.11 7.03
C ILE A 523 -0.17 0.72 7.21
N SER A 524 0.06 1.91 6.64
CA SER A 524 1.30 2.67 6.81
C SER A 524 1.04 4.06 7.37
N TYR A 525 1.81 4.45 8.39
CA TYR A 525 1.67 5.71 9.11
C TYR A 525 2.97 6.50 9.13
N LEU A 526 2.90 7.76 8.67
CA LEU A 526 4.02 8.69 8.59
C LEU A 526 3.80 9.90 9.52
N GLY A 527 4.63 10.04 10.55
CA GLY A 527 4.73 11.25 11.37
C GLY A 527 5.28 12.40 10.55
N GLY A 528 4.65 13.58 10.63
CA GLY A 528 5.01 14.70 9.77
C GLY A 528 3.86 15.67 9.53
N HIS A 529 3.79 16.17 8.29
CA HIS A 529 2.74 17.04 7.77
C HIS A 529 2.93 17.23 6.27
N GLN A 530 4.14 17.64 5.86
CA GLN A 530 4.53 17.74 4.46
C GLN A 530 6.04 17.51 4.34
N TYR A 531 6.41 16.53 3.52
CA TYR A 531 7.78 16.24 3.11
C TYR A 531 8.12 16.94 1.78
N SER A 532 9.41 16.95 1.42
CA SER A 532 9.87 17.76 0.29
C SER A 532 9.79 17.01 -1.03
N THR A 533 9.20 17.63 -2.06
CA THR A 533 9.28 17.18 -3.45
C THR A 533 10.47 17.80 -4.20
N ASN A 534 11.37 18.50 -3.48
CA ASN A 534 12.54 19.13 -4.07
C ASN A 534 13.58 18.08 -4.52
N VAL A 535 14.18 18.34 -5.68
CA VAL A 535 15.26 17.56 -6.28
C VAL A 535 16.47 18.46 -6.57
N PRO A 536 17.71 17.95 -6.53
CA PRO A 536 18.06 16.56 -6.25
C PRO A 536 17.84 16.18 -4.78
N VAL A 537 17.45 14.93 -4.52
CA VAL A 537 17.17 14.36 -3.19
C VAL A 537 18.40 14.44 -2.27
N THR A 538 19.61 14.45 -2.84
CA THR A 538 20.88 14.74 -2.13
C THR A 538 20.91 16.11 -1.43
N SER A 539 20.07 17.07 -1.83
CA SER A 539 20.05 18.43 -1.28
C SER A 539 19.14 18.62 -0.06
N GLY A 540 18.28 17.65 0.27
CA GLY A 540 17.31 17.77 1.35
C GLY A 540 16.90 16.42 1.93
N SER A 541 17.26 16.17 3.19
CA SER A 541 16.91 14.92 3.89
C SER A 541 15.40 14.69 4.04
N GLN A 542 14.60 15.76 4.01
CA GLN A 542 13.13 15.70 3.97
C GLN A 542 12.58 15.15 2.65
N SER A 543 13.36 15.05 1.58
CA SER A 543 12.91 14.41 0.33
C SER A 543 12.75 12.89 0.47
N GLN A 544 13.29 12.28 1.54
CA GLN A 544 13.09 10.86 1.84
C GLN A 544 11.68 10.53 2.34
N GLY A 545 10.96 11.43 3.02
CA GLY A 545 9.59 11.12 3.46
C GLY A 545 8.61 10.98 2.31
N THR A 546 8.74 11.84 1.29
CA THR A 546 8.06 11.69 -0.01
C THR A 546 8.36 10.34 -0.66
N ARG A 547 9.61 9.85 -0.53
CA ARG A 547 10.01 8.54 -1.02
C ARG A 547 9.36 7.39 -0.26
N LEU A 548 9.24 7.47 1.08
CA LEU A 548 8.53 6.46 1.88
C LEU A 548 7.04 6.39 1.55
N PHE A 549 6.41 7.55 1.31
CA PHE A 549 5.04 7.62 0.77
C PHE A 549 4.94 6.89 -0.58
N LEU A 550 5.88 7.14 -1.51
CA LEU A 550 5.86 6.49 -2.83
C LEU A 550 6.19 4.98 -2.75
N ASN A 551 7.09 4.54 -1.86
CA ASN A 551 7.33 3.11 -1.60
C ASN A 551 6.02 2.39 -1.26
N ALA A 552 5.20 3.02 -0.41
CA ALA A 552 3.98 2.41 0.10
C ALA A 552 2.89 2.20 -0.97
N LEU A 553 2.92 2.97 -2.08
CA LEU A 553 2.06 2.74 -3.25
C LEU A 553 2.34 1.39 -3.95
N PHE A 554 3.61 0.99 -4.00
CA PHE A 554 4.08 -0.20 -4.74
C PHE A 554 4.33 -1.40 -3.83
N GLU A 555 4.10 -1.25 -2.53
CA GLU A 555 4.23 -2.35 -1.57
C GLU A 555 2.91 -3.13 -1.41
N ALA A 556 1.78 -2.46 -1.59
CA ALA A 556 0.43 -3.03 -1.48
C ALA A 556 0.28 -4.36 -2.25
N ASP A 557 -0.44 -5.33 -1.70
CA ASP A 557 -0.44 -6.69 -2.29
C ASP A 557 -1.24 -6.76 -3.61
N CYS A 558 -2.17 -5.83 -3.83
CA CYS A 558 -2.82 -5.50 -5.10
C CYS A 558 -1.92 -5.00 -6.26
N VAL A 559 -0.59 -5.00 -6.15
CA VAL A 559 0.34 -4.84 -7.30
C VAL A 559 1.08 -6.13 -7.68
N THR A 560 0.79 -7.25 -7.00
CA THR A 560 1.37 -8.60 -7.19
C THR A 560 0.26 -9.61 -7.50
N ASP A 561 0.58 -10.77 -8.08
CA ASP A 561 -0.37 -11.89 -8.28
C ASP A 561 -1.03 -12.36 -6.97
N ALA A 562 -0.38 -12.10 -5.82
CA ALA A 562 -0.91 -12.38 -4.48
C ALA A 562 -1.99 -11.36 -4.01
N GLY A 563 -2.25 -10.31 -4.79
CA GLY A 563 -3.35 -9.38 -4.58
C GLY A 563 -4.70 -9.90 -5.09
N ASP A 564 -4.65 -10.77 -6.10
CA ASP A 564 -5.81 -11.21 -6.87
C ASP A 564 -6.60 -12.29 -6.12
N ASN A 565 -7.44 -11.85 -5.18
CA ASN A 565 -8.39 -12.67 -4.45
C ASN A 565 -9.59 -13.11 -5.32
N GLY A 566 -9.40 -13.32 -6.62
CA GLY A 566 -10.44 -13.70 -7.58
C GLY A 566 -11.27 -12.54 -8.14
N GLY A 567 -10.67 -11.35 -8.27
CA GLY A 567 -11.23 -10.18 -8.94
C GLY A 567 -10.11 -9.15 -9.12
N GLY A 568 -9.54 -9.08 -10.33
CA GLY A 568 -8.18 -8.57 -10.54
C GLY A 568 -8.04 -7.05 -10.40
N PHE A 569 -6.94 -6.58 -9.80
CA PHE A 569 -6.62 -5.15 -9.79
C PHE A 569 -6.07 -4.69 -11.15
N GLY A 570 -6.98 -4.45 -12.09
CA GLY A 570 -6.70 -4.22 -13.50
C GLY A 570 -7.61 -5.01 -14.44
N ASP A 571 -8.70 -5.56 -13.91
CA ASP A 571 -9.87 -6.09 -14.62
C ASP A 571 -11.05 -5.20 -14.19
N THR A 572 -11.46 -4.28 -15.05
CA THR A 572 -12.36 -3.16 -14.71
C THR A 572 -13.84 -3.58 -14.57
N ASP A 573 -14.24 -4.74 -15.09
CA ASP A 573 -15.61 -5.23 -15.02
C ASP A 573 -15.78 -6.63 -14.37
N GLY A 574 -14.72 -7.43 -14.31
CA GLY A 574 -14.60 -8.61 -13.46
C GLY A 574 -14.79 -9.97 -14.16
N ASP A 575 -14.56 -10.07 -15.47
CA ASP A 575 -14.77 -11.33 -16.21
C ASP A 575 -13.57 -12.32 -16.20
N GLY A 576 -12.39 -11.85 -15.76
CA GLY A 576 -11.18 -12.65 -15.62
C GLY A 576 -10.08 -12.33 -16.64
N VAL A 577 -10.30 -11.38 -17.56
CA VAL A 577 -9.25 -10.85 -18.45
C VAL A 577 -8.97 -9.38 -18.10
N GLY A 578 -7.69 -9.04 -17.89
CA GLY A 578 -7.31 -7.67 -17.51
C GLY A 578 -7.41 -6.66 -18.66
N ASP A 579 -7.68 -5.40 -18.34
CA ASP A 579 -7.92 -4.22 -19.21
C ASP A 579 -6.94 -4.02 -20.39
N GLY A 580 -5.75 -4.61 -20.32
CA GLY A 580 -4.70 -4.51 -21.34
C GLY A 580 -4.66 -5.69 -22.33
N ALA A 581 -5.35 -6.79 -22.02
CA ALA A 581 -5.53 -7.95 -22.88
C ALA A 581 -6.96 -8.01 -23.45
N ASP A 582 -7.94 -7.52 -22.70
CA ASP A 582 -9.32 -7.42 -23.15
C ASP A 582 -9.54 -6.32 -24.22
N ALA A 583 -10.48 -6.57 -25.13
CA ALA A 583 -10.92 -5.68 -26.19
C ALA A 583 -12.10 -4.77 -25.79
N ASP A 584 -12.85 -5.10 -24.73
CA ASP A 584 -14.10 -4.44 -24.34
C ASP A 584 -14.20 -4.06 -22.81
N PRO A 585 -13.18 -3.42 -22.14
CA PRO A 585 -12.93 -3.51 -20.67
C PRO A 585 -13.91 -2.79 -19.71
N ASN A 586 -15.19 -2.78 -20.03
CA ASN A 586 -16.31 -2.24 -19.25
C ASN A 586 -17.61 -3.06 -19.47
N ASP A 587 -17.54 -4.29 -19.97
CA ASP A 587 -18.67 -5.17 -20.31
C ASP A 587 -18.35 -6.66 -20.05
N PRO A 588 -18.67 -7.19 -18.84
CA PRO A 588 -18.15 -8.45 -18.26
C PRO A 588 -18.80 -9.72 -18.85
N ASN A 589 -18.91 -9.75 -20.17
CA ASN A 589 -19.48 -10.81 -20.99
C ASN A 589 -18.72 -10.92 -22.33
N LYS A 590 -17.55 -10.28 -22.46
CA LYS A 590 -16.77 -10.15 -23.69
C LYS A 590 -15.29 -10.02 -23.36
N CYS A 591 -14.58 -11.14 -23.26
CA CYS A 591 -13.19 -11.18 -22.81
C CYS A 591 -12.19 -11.66 -23.88
N GLY A 592 -12.68 -12.11 -25.03
CA GLY A 592 -11.84 -12.54 -26.16
C GLY A 592 -12.34 -13.77 -26.91
N ASP A 593 -11.60 -14.16 -27.94
CA ASP A 593 -11.79 -15.38 -28.75
C ASP A 593 -10.40 -16.04 -28.88
N SER A 594 -9.96 -16.70 -27.82
CA SER A 594 -8.55 -17.10 -27.62
C SER A 594 -8.08 -18.24 -28.53
N ASP A 595 -9.00 -19.10 -28.98
CA ASP A 595 -8.69 -20.20 -29.91
C ASP A 595 -9.16 -19.97 -31.36
N ALA A 596 -9.88 -18.86 -31.60
CA ALA A 596 -10.41 -18.40 -32.88
C ALA A 596 -11.51 -19.28 -33.49
N ASP A 597 -12.39 -19.89 -32.67
CA ASP A 597 -13.59 -20.60 -33.12
C ASP A 597 -14.75 -19.64 -33.50
N GLY A 598 -14.74 -18.42 -32.98
CA GLY A 598 -15.74 -17.37 -33.25
C GLY A 598 -16.84 -17.21 -32.19
N CYS A 599 -16.71 -17.89 -31.05
CA CYS A 599 -17.42 -17.57 -29.81
C CYS A 599 -16.69 -16.48 -29.00
N ASP A 600 -17.15 -16.19 -27.79
CA ASP A 600 -16.42 -15.35 -26.83
C ASP A 600 -16.15 -16.16 -25.57
N ASP A 601 -14.90 -16.21 -25.11
CA ASP A 601 -14.42 -17.08 -24.04
C ASP A 601 -15.14 -16.84 -22.68
N CYS A 602 -15.85 -15.72 -22.53
CA CYS A 602 -16.64 -15.36 -21.35
C CYS A 602 -18.15 -15.30 -21.62
N SER A 603 -18.63 -15.93 -22.71
CA SER A 603 -20.04 -15.94 -23.13
C SER A 603 -21.04 -16.49 -22.09
N THR A 604 -20.55 -17.18 -21.05
CA THR A 604 -21.35 -17.69 -19.92
C THR A 604 -21.04 -17.03 -18.56
N GLY A 605 -20.16 -16.02 -18.53
CA GLY A 605 -19.77 -15.27 -17.32
C GLY A 605 -18.60 -15.88 -16.53
N HIS A 606 -17.69 -16.61 -17.20
CA HIS A 606 -16.41 -17.10 -16.68
C HIS A 606 -15.54 -17.60 -17.85
N LEU A 607 -14.26 -17.23 -17.89
CA LEU A 607 -13.26 -17.68 -18.86
C LEU A 607 -13.06 -19.23 -18.85
N ASP A 608 -13.40 -19.96 -19.93
CA ASP A 608 -13.04 -21.40 -20.10
C ASP A 608 -12.29 -21.66 -21.43
N LEU A 609 -10.97 -21.47 -21.38
CA LEU A 609 -9.98 -21.64 -22.47
C LEU A 609 -9.91 -23.05 -23.12
N ILE A 610 -10.90 -23.92 -22.91
CA ILE A 610 -10.93 -25.31 -23.37
C ILE A 610 -12.28 -25.74 -23.98
N ASN A 611 -13.41 -25.08 -23.67
CA ASN A 611 -14.66 -25.86 -23.55
C ASN A 611 -16.00 -25.21 -24.00
N ASP A 612 -16.01 -24.03 -24.63
CA ASP A 612 -17.25 -23.38 -25.10
C ASP A 612 -17.97 -24.19 -26.21
N CYS A 613 -17.26 -25.12 -26.87
CA CYS A 613 -17.84 -26.20 -27.66
C CYS A 613 -17.95 -27.52 -26.87
N GLY A 614 -19.15 -27.80 -26.32
CA GLY A 614 -19.46 -29.06 -25.63
C GLY A 614 -19.14 -30.33 -26.45
N ALA A 615 -18.47 -31.30 -25.81
CA ALA A 615 -17.81 -32.42 -26.48
C ALA A 615 -18.72 -33.60 -26.93
N ASP A 616 -19.83 -33.34 -27.64
CA ASP A 616 -20.64 -34.38 -28.31
C ASP A 616 -20.51 -34.36 -29.86
N GLY A 617 -19.45 -35.04 -30.34
CA GLY A 617 -19.20 -35.25 -31.77
C GLY A 617 -20.33 -36.02 -32.47
N GLY A 618 -21.28 -35.29 -33.07
CA GLY A 618 -22.60 -35.82 -33.46
C GLY A 618 -23.15 -35.50 -34.86
N GLY A 619 -22.47 -34.68 -35.67
CA GLY A 619 -22.67 -34.61 -37.13
C GLY A 619 -24.00 -34.05 -37.68
N GLY A 620 -24.04 -32.73 -37.91
CA GLY A 620 -24.47 -32.17 -39.21
C GLY A 620 -25.91 -31.65 -39.38
N THR A 621 -26.08 -30.34 -39.16
CA THR A 621 -27.03 -29.47 -39.86
C THR A 621 -26.34 -28.14 -40.26
N PRO A 622 -26.77 -27.42 -41.30
CA PRO A 622 -26.09 -26.19 -41.75
C PRO A 622 -26.48 -24.90 -41.01
N ASP A 623 -27.53 -24.92 -40.19
CA ASP A 623 -28.13 -23.74 -39.57
C ASP A 623 -28.29 -23.96 -38.05
N GLY A 624 -27.68 -23.07 -37.25
CA GLY A 624 -27.71 -23.07 -35.77
C GLY A 624 -26.61 -23.92 -35.10
N GLY A 625 -25.78 -23.38 -34.21
CA GLY A 625 -25.60 -21.96 -33.82
C GLY A 625 -24.99 -21.83 -32.42
N CYS A 626 -23.85 -21.15 -32.30
CA CYS A 626 -23.14 -20.98 -31.02
C CYS A 626 -23.55 -19.68 -30.29
N CYS A 627 -23.72 -18.57 -31.02
CA CYS A 627 -24.03 -17.25 -30.45
C CYS A 627 -25.39 -16.70 -30.94
N GLU A 628 -26.47 -16.85 -30.15
CA GLU A 628 -27.75 -16.13 -30.38
C GLU A 628 -28.31 -15.46 -29.11
N THR A 629 -27.93 -14.20 -28.88
CA THR A 629 -28.63 -13.28 -27.95
C THR A 629 -29.78 -12.55 -28.68
N GLY A 630 -30.94 -13.20 -28.75
CA GLY A 630 -32.06 -12.80 -29.63
C GLY A 630 -32.76 -11.46 -29.31
N SER A 631 -32.26 -10.34 -29.87
CA SER A 631 -32.92 -9.02 -29.89
C SER A 631 -33.57 -8.71 -31.25
N GLY A 632 -34.91 -8.76 -31.34
CA GLY A 632 -35.63 -8.64 -32.62
C GLY A 632 -36.37 -7.30 -32.85
N ALA A 633 -35.87 -6.44 -33.75
CA ALA A 633 -36.50 -5.14 -34.04
C ALA A 633 -36.42 -4.62 -35.52
N GLY A 634 -36.95 -5.37 -36.49
CA GLY A 634 -37.56 -4.80 -37.71
C GLY A 634 -36.67 -4.40 -38.91
N GLY A 635 -37.31 -4.17 -40.08
CA GLY A 635 -36.67 -3.65 -41.30
C GLY A 635 -37.01 -4.44 -42.58
N ALA A 636 -37.99 -4.00 -43.37
CA ALA A 636 -38.44 -4.69 -44.59
C ALA A 636 -38.04 -3.97 -45.88
N LEU A 637 -37.81 -4.71 -46.99
CA LEU A 637 -38.40 -4.47 -48.33
C LEU A 637 -37.88 -5.39 -49.46
N ALA A 638 -38.81 -5.91 -50.29
CA ALA A 638 -38.66 -6.23 -51.74
C ALA A 638 -37.63 -7.31 -52.20
N LEU A 639 -37.70 -7.98 -53.37
CA LEU A 639 -38.68 -8.33 -54.44
C LEU A 639 -37.97 -9.47 -55.26
N SER A 640 -38.52 -10.40 -56.06
CA SER A 640 -39.86 -10.98 -56.30
C SER A 640 -39.71 -12.17 -57.29
N GLY A 641 -40.53 -13.22 -57.22
CA GLY A 641 -40.54 -14.30 -58.24
C GLY A 641 -41.67 -15.32 -58.12
N LEU A 642 -42.27 -15.71 -59.26
CA LEU A 642 -43.29 -16.77 -59.35
C LEU A 642 -42.65 -18.14 -59.58
N VAL A 643 -43.20 -19.20 -58.95
CA VAL A 643 -43.49 -20.48 -59.65
C VAL A 643 -44.85 -21.05 -59.14
N ALA A 644 -45.54 -21.75 -60.04
CA ALA A 644 -46.82 -22.45 -59.86
C ALA A 644 -46.65 -23.84 -59.18
N ALA A 645 -47.67 -24.59 -58.71
CA ALA A 645 -49.06 -24.36 -58.28
C ALA A 645 -49.64 -25.73 -57.79
N LEU A 646 -50.98 -25.90 -57.85
CA LEU A 646 -51.78 -27.13 -57.63
C LEU A 646 -51.95 -27.56 -56.15
N LEU A 647 -53.19 -27.46 -55.60
CA LEU A 647 -54.14 -28.57 -55.34
C LEU A 647 -53.98 -29.22 -53.94
N VAL A 648 -55.03 -29.52 -53.15
CA VAL A 648 -56.46 -29.15 -53.26
C VAL A 648 -57.19 -29.25 -51.89
N ARG A 649 -58.27 -28.47 -51.73
CA ARG A 649 -59.56 -28.73 -51.02
C ARG A 649 -59.73 -30.04 -50.18
N ARG A 650 -60.53 -30.08 -49.09
CA ARG A 650 -61.61 -29.17 -48.61
C ARG A 650 -62.11 -29.46 -47.18
N ARG A 651 -62.49 -28.38 -46.48
CA ARG A 651 -63.69 -28.20 -45.60
C ARG A 651 -64.31 -29.41 -44.87
N ARG A 652 -64.53 -29.22 -43.57
CA ARG A 652 -65.88 -29.03 -42.96
C ARG A 652 -65.80 -27.95 -41.88
N LYS A 653 -66.82 -27.12 -41.66
CA LYS A 653 -68.02 -26.87 -42.48
C LYS A 653 -68.42 -25.40 -42.39
#